data_AF-A0A926CRK1-F1
#
_entry.id   AF-A0A926CRK1-F1
#
_cell.length_a   1.000
_cell.length_b   1.000
_cell.length_c   1.000
_cell.angle_alpha   90.00
_cell.angle_beta   90.00
_cell.angle_gamma   90.00
#
_symmetry.space_group_name_H-M   'P 1'
#
loop_
_entity.id
_entity.type
_entity.pdbx_description
1 polymer ?
#
loop_
_entity_poly.entity_id
_entity_poly.type
_entity_poly.pdbx_seq_one_letter_code
_entity_poly.pdbx_strand_id
1 'polypeptide(L)'
;MMVATETGLITLVTGLLQPLYSQLEVVPELAELLNHVPALLVIDYAVRPANPVILEDYRRAGSQILLLLPEDDEAALNYAQTPGVDDFVVLPAEARSLPYRLRKLQQQVEIPDIMELPNKFLLDRQQYEMVSALTLSHAFCHAIQPDGTLRRIMDNTESFRRVFGLSYAEMEARGGWEALIYPDDLPMTQAYRKRLQAGEAIIYDYRIWVTAEATIWIREYGQPVIENGRVVLIKGASQNVNNLKTAQQSELSRRESIKGLHYTAQVLSSNLEIDKLLDQIISSLGEMLPVDLSNVMMIKEGLLRIVRQQGYEARGLTQYVVEFKAVIKNDLVLNEMATPGKALIIHDLQQSVYAESPEAAYAGAYMGAPLYIHDQLAGFLNLYSQQPYQYKEDHLFVLEAFASQVSAALSNASFHNRLLHHSTELEQRLRDLVIVYEIGQALTATLNLSEIYMLLYQEVVEKLFQASQMQVFLFDDNQYRCDFAVNDGMSVDPLTIKLTAAEETCLQQIMQLSDPCVQSNVIYEPLMSHSQIVGVLKIVYQNTREFDVDDRTLFSIVASVAAIAIENARLYMTVNSQHNEIKALYQATASLYRTDDLQELGWLITASVVEEFNYADCGLMLFDADKKNLERIVRNGSYNLQVAGSLPASGTGLVPTAAREGQTVYAPDVSADPRYLPSELRTQSELVIPLITSRGVIGVLDLQSTELNAFTGKDRRVLQTFAESAAVAIENLQLLAKIRQHASDLEVRVAERTKELWAAWQKERELNELKSRFVMTISHQFRTPLTAIQSSKELLK
;
A
#
# COMPACT_ATOMS: atom_id res chain seq x y z
N MET A 1 0.00 -43.70 53.72
CA MET A 1 0.25 -44.60 52.57
C MET A 1 -0.21 -43.88 51.31
N MET A 2 0.61 -43.80 50.25
CA MET A 2 0.21 -43.16 48.98
C MET A 2 -0.54 -44.17 48.11
N VAL A 3 -1.72 -43.80 47.62
CA VAL A 3 -2.36 -44.48 46.48
C VAL A 3 -2.52 -43.43 45.38
N ALA A 4 -1.72 -43.55 44.32
CA ALA A 4 -1.96 -42.80 43.10
C ALA A 4 -3.05 -43.54 42.31
N THR A 5 -4.24 -42.96 42.24
CA THR A 5 -5.26 -43.38 41.28
C THR A 5 -5.20 -42.46 40.06
N GLU A 6 -5.71 -42.92 38.91
CA GLU A 6 -5.71 -42.17 37.65
C GLU A 6 -6.43 -40.80 37.73
N THR A 7 -7.14 -40.51 38.81
CA THR A 7 -7.96 -39.30 38.99
C THR A 7 -7.41 -38.29 40.00
N GLY A 8 -6.29 -38.54 40.67
CA GLY A 8 -5.70 -37.60 41.63
C GLY A 8 -4.89 -38.27 42.74
N LEU A 9 -4.17 -37.46 43.53
CA LEU A 9 -3.26 -37.94 44.59
C LEU A 9 -4.04 -38.09 45.90
N ILE A 10 -4.23 -39.31 46.38
CA ILE A 10 -4.97 -39.60 47.62
C ILE A 10 -3.96 -39.86 48.76
N THR A 11 -4.05 -39.09 49.85
CA THR A 11 -3.15 -39.24 51.01
C THR A 11 -3.88 -39.92 52.16
N LEU A 12 -3.45 -41.13 52.53
CA LEU A 12 -3.91 -41.81 53.76
C LEU A 12 -3.01 -41.40 54.93
N VAL A 13 -3.56 -40.67 55.89
CA VAL A 13 -2.90 -40.22 57.12
C VAL A 13 -3.27 -41.17 58.26
N THR A 14 -2.27 -41.81 58.86
CA THR A 14 -2.44 -42.62 60.08
C THR A 14 -1.62 -42.01 61.22
N GLY A 15 -2.00 -42.25 62.48
CA GLY A 15 -1.38 -41.66 63.67
C GLY A 15 0.14 -41.87 63.85
N LEU A 16 0.82 -42.58 62.95
CA LEU A 16 2.27 -42.75 62.89
C LEU A 16 3.04 -41.49 62.47
N LEU A 17 2.37 -40.49 61.86
CA LEU A 17 3.01 -39.24 61.39
C LEU A 17 2.99 -38.10 62.43
N GLN A 18 2.46 -38.35 63.63
CA GLN A 18 2.21 -37.34 64.68
C GLN A 18 3.40 -36.38 64.99
N PRO A 19 4.67 -36.83 65.02
CA PRO A 19 5.81 -35.95 65.34
C PRO A 19 6.11 -34.90 64.25
N LEU A 20 5.80 -35.19 62.98
CA LEU A 20 6.12 -34.33 61.84
C LEU A 20 5.19 -33.11 61.72
N TYR A 21 3.98 -33.18 62.30
CA TYR A 21 3.00 -32.09 62.22
C TYR A 21 3.38 -30.85 63.04
N SER A 22 4.22 -31.00 64.06
CA SER A 22 4.72 -29.88 64.88
C SER A 22 5.57 -28.86 64.10
N GLN A 23 6.01 -29.21 62.89
CA GLN A 23 6.82 -28.36 62.02
C GLN A 23 6.00 -27.59 60.97
N LEU A 24 4.71 -27.88 60.84
CA LEU A 24 3.80 -27.16 59.96
C LEU A 24 3.09 -26.11 60.80
N GLU A 25 3.13 -24.84 60.40
CA GLU A 25 2.20 -23.82 60.93
C GLU A 25 0.80 -24.13 60.37
N VAL A 26 0.13 -25.11 60.97
CA VAL A 26 -1.21 -25.54 60.60
C VAL A 26 -2.24 -24.63 61.26
N VAL A 27 -3.33 -24.34 60.55
CA VAL A 27 -4.49 -23.65 61.10
C VAL A 27 -5.03 -24.43 62.32
N PRO A 28 -5.32 -23.78 63.47
CA PRO A 28 -5.66 -24.46 64.73
C PRO A 28 -6.79 -25.49 64.61
N GLU A 29 -7.81 -25.23 63.79
CA GLU A 29 -8.94 -26.14 63.59
C GLU A 29 -8.51 -27.49 62.95
N LEU A 30 -7.53 -27.48 62.04
CA LEU A 30 -7.06 -28.71 61.38
C LEU A 30 -6.22 -29.58 62.34
N ALA A 31 -5.48 -28.95 63.26
CA ALA A 31 -4.66 -29.65 64.25
C ALA A 31 -5.52 -30.39 65.30
N GLU A 32 -6.67 -29.82 65.67
CA GLU A 32 -7.62 -30.44 66.60
C GLU A 32 -8.31 -31.65 65.95
N LEU A 33 -8.74 -31.53 64.69
CA LEU A 33 -9.34 -32.62 63.90
C LEU A 33 -8.39 -33.80 63.66
N LEU A 34 -7.11 -33.54 63.34
CA LEU A 34 -6.11 -34.57 63.09
C LEU A 34 -5.75 -35.39 64.35
N ASN A 35 -6.00 -34.88 65.55
CA ASN A 35 -5.69 -35.57 66.81
C ASN A 35 -6.73 -36.61 67.24
N HIS A 36 -7.94 -36.61 66.65
CA HIS A 36 -9.06 -37.44 67.09
C HIS A 36 -9.43 -38.59 66.14
N VAL A 37 -8.71 -38.78 65.02
CA VAL A 37 -9.05 -39.77 63.99
C VAL A 37 -7.91 -40.77 63.74
N PRO A 38 -8.14 -42.10 63.86
CA PRO A 38 -7.09 -43.11 63.71
C PRO A 38 -6.61 -43.35 62.26
N ALA A 39 -7.46 -43.07 61.26
CA ALA A 39 -7.12 -43.11 59.84
C ALA A 39 -7.97 -42.08 59.08
N LEU A 40 -7.31 -41.12 58.42
CA LEU A 40 -7.95 -40.01 57.72
C LEU A 40 -7.56 -39.98 56.25
N LEU A 41 -8.55 -39.86 55.37
CA LEU A 41 -8.36 -39.67 53.93
C LEU A 41 -8.43 -38.17 53.62
N VAL A 42 -7.34 -37.58 53.13
CA VAL A 42 -7.30 -36.16 52.73
C VAL A 42 -7.30 -36.06 51.20
N ILE A 43 -8.32 -35.40 50.65
CA ILE A 43 -8.50 -35.21 49.20
C ILE A 43 -8.36 -33.71 48.88
N ASP A 44 -7.44 -33.40 47.96
CA ASP A 44 -7.23 -32.04 47.43
C ASP A 44 -8.17 -31.77 46.25
N TYR A 45 -9.19 -30.93 46.48
CA TYR A 45 -10.21 -30.66 45.47
C TYR A 45 -9.70 -29.82 44.30
N ALA A 46 -8.62 -29.05 44.47
CA ALA A 46 -8.11 -28.13 43.44
C ALA A 46 -7.56 -28.84 42.19
N VAL A 47 -7.45 -30.18 42.21
CA VAL A 47 -6.84 -30.98 41.14
C VAL A 47 -7.88 -31.76 40.29
N ARG A 48 -9.10 -32.01 40.81
CA ARG A 48 -10.36 -32.46 40.15
C ARG A 48 -11.24 -33.22 41.17
N PRO A 49 -12.59 -33.23 41.03
CA PRO A 49 -13.47 -34.00 41.92
C PRO A 49 -13.25 -35.52 41.78
N ALA A 50 -13.21 -36.23 42.92
CA ALA A 50 -13.06 -37.68 42.94
C ALA A 50 -14.35 -38.40 42.46
N ASN A 51 -14.20 -39.61 41.90
CA ASN A 51 -15.32 -40.44 41.47
C ASN A 51 -16.11 -40.96 42.70
N PRO A 52 -17.45 -40.78 42.79
CA PRO A 52 -18.27 -41.18 43.93
C PRO A 52 -18.12 -42.66 44.34
N VAL A 53 -17.87 -43.55 43.37
CA VAL A 53 -17.69 -44.99 43.62
C VAL A 53 -16.45 -45.27 44.49
N ILE A 54 -15.38 -44.48 44.29
CA ILE A 54 -14.14 -44.64 45.05
C ILE A 54 -14.34 -44.24 46.51
N LEU A 55 -15.10 -43.17 46.77
CA LEU A 55 -15.40 -42.70 48.12
C LEU A 55 -16.19 -43.74 48.94
N GLU A 56 -17.09 -44.48 48.28
CA GLU A 56 -17.91 -45.49 48.93
C GLU A 56 -17.11 -46.76 49.31
N ASP A 57 -16.12 -47.15 48.52
CA ASP A 57 -15.22 -48.26 48.83
C ASP A 57 -14.33 -47.96 50.05
N TYR A 58 -13.80 -46.73 50.18
CA TYR A 58 -13.01 -46.33 51.35
C TYR A 58 -13.85 -46.23 52.63
N ARG A 59 -15.13 -45.84 52.52
CA ARG A 59 -16.07 -45.84 53.64
C ARG A 59 -16.38 -47.26 54.14
N ARG A 60 -16.56 -48.23 53.23
CA ARG A 60 -16.74 -49.65 53.62
C ARG A 60 -15.54 -50.22 54.38
N ALA A 61 -14.35 -49.67 54.16
CA ALA A 61 -13.14 -50.00 54.90
C ALA A 61 -13.03 -49.29 56.27
N GLY A 62 -14.02 -48.49 56.68
CA GLY A 62 -14.10 -47.87 58.01
C GLY A 62 -13.26 -46.59 58.18
N SER A 63 -12.85 -45.94 57.09
CA SER A 63 -12.07 -44.69 57.12
C SER A 63 -12.97 -43.46 57.11
N GLN A 64 -12.61 -42.39 57.85
CA GLN A 64 -13.27 -41.08 57.76
C GLN A 64 -12.64 -40.24 56.65
N ILE A 65 -13.49 -39.56 55.88
CA ILE A 65 -13.07 -38.74 54.72
C ILE A 65 -13.14 -37.25 55.07
N LEU A 66 -12.01 -36.55 54.99
CA LEU A 66 -11.89 -35.10 55.19
C LEU A 66 -11.50 -34.40 53.88
N LEU A 67 -12.34 -33.47 53.42
CA LEU A 67 -12.05 -32.64 52.25
C LEU A 67 -11.43 -31.29 52.63
N LEU A 68 -10.39 -30.88 51.91
CA LEU A 68 -9.80 -29.54 52.02
C LEU A 68 -10.24 -28.69 50.82
N LEU A 69 -10.97 -27.61 51.09
CA LEU A 69 -11.63 -26.82 50.04
C LEU A 69 -11.13 -25.37 50.04
N PRO A 70 -10.90 -24.74 48.87
CA PRO A 70 -10.62 -23.31 48.81
C PRO A 70 -11.89 -22.50 49.11
N GLU A 71 -11.78 -21.45 49.91
CA GLU A 71 -12.92 -20.58 50.31
C GLU A 71 -13.66 -19.93 49.12
N ASP A 72 -12.97 -19.72 48.00
CA ASP A 72 -13.48 -18.97 46.84
C ASP A 72 -14.00 -19.85 45.67
N ASP A 73 -14.13 -21.17 45.86
CA ASP A 73 -14.53 -22.11 44.78
C ASP A 73 -15.93 -22.70 45.01
N GLU A 74 -16.95 -22.08 44.38
CA GLU A 74 -18.35 -22.51 44.47
C GLU A 74 -18.59 -23.95 44.02
N ALA A 75 -17.80 -24.47 43.07
CA ALA A 75 -17.92 -25.85 42.61
C ALA A 75 -17.38 -26.83 43.66
N ALA A 76 -16.38 -26.42 44.44
CA ALA A 76 -15.82 -27.17 45.56
C ALA A 76 -16.77 -27.23 46.76
N LEU A 77 -17.38 -26.09 47.11
CA LEU A 77 -18.39 -26.04 48.18
C LEU A 77 -19.65 -26.86 47.84
N ASN A 78 -20.09 -26.86 46.58
CA ASN A 78 -21.23 -27.68 46.16
C ASN A 78 -20.92 -29.18 46.22
N TYR A 79 -19.68 -29.60 45.91
CA TYR A 79 -19.28 -31.00 46.00
C TYR A 79 -19.17 -31.49 47.45
N ALA A 80 -18.81 -30.63 48.40
CA ALA A 80 -18.80 -30.93 49.84
C ALA A 80 -20.18 -31.36 50.38
N GLN A 81 -21.26 -30.95 49.71
CA GLN A 81 -22.63 -31.32 50.07
C GLN A 81 -23.08 -32.67 49.46
N THR A 82 -22.19 -33.37 48.76
CA THR A 82 -22.48 -34.68 48.17
C THR A 82 -22.57 -35.77 49.25
N PRO A 83 -23.57 -36.66 49.22
CA PRO A 83 -23.66 -37.76 50.20
C PRO A 83 -22.42 -38.67 50.13
N GLY A 84 -21.68 -38.78 51.23
CA GLY A 84 -20.45 -39.60 51.28
C GLY A 84 -19.23 -38.91 51.89
N VAL A 85 -19.27 -37.58 52.00
CA VAL A 85 -18.26 -36.79 52.72
C VAL A 85 -18.64 -36.76 54.19
N ASP A 86 -17.74 -37.20 55.07
CA ASP A 86 -18.02 -37.27 56.52
C ASP A 86 -17.73 -35.92 57.22
N ASP A 87 -16.68 -35.21 56.80
CA ASP A 87 -16.31 -33.89 57.34
C ASP A 87 -15.52 -33.06 56.28
N PHE A 88 -15.50 -31.73 56.39
CA PHE A 88 -14.70 -30.87 55.48
C PHE A 88 -14.18 -29.61 56.17
N VAL A 89 -13.02 -29.14 55.73
CA VAL A 89 -12.38 -27.91 56.22
C VAL A 89 -12.14 -26.97 55.04
N VAL A 90 -12.66 -25.76 55.17
CA VAL A 90 -12.41 -24.68 54.21
C VAL A 90 -11.10 -23.98 54.58
N LEU A 91 -10.17 -23.92 53.64
CA LEU A 91 -8.88 -23.28 53.81
C LEU A 91 -8.98 -21.79 53.47
N PRO A 92 -8.56 -20.88 54.38
CA PRO A 92 -8.43 -19.47 54.05
C PRO A 92 -7.37 -19.27 52.96
N ALA A 93 -7.48 -18.19 52.18
CA ALA A 93 -6.64 -17.93 51.01
C ALA A 93 -5.12 -18.01 51.27
N GLU A 94 -4.68 -17.65 52.49
CA GLU A 94 -3.28 -17.71 52.93
C GLU A 94 -2.74 -19.16 53.05
N ALA A 95 -3.63 -20.13 53.28
CA ALA A 95 -3.32 -21.54 53.42
C ALA A 95 -3.41 -22.34 52.10
N ARG A 96 -3.68 -21.69 50.95
CA ARG A 96 -3.72 -22.35 49.61
C ARG A 96 -2.43 -23.06 49.22
N SER A 97 -1.29 -22.67 49.80
CA SER A 97 -0.01 -23.34 49.55
C SER A 97 0.19 -24.61 50.39
N LEU A 98 -0.69 -24.87 51.38
CA LEU A 98 -0.56 -26.00 52.30
C LEU A 98 -0.60 -27.36 51.57
N PRO A 99 -1.48 -27.63 50.58
CA PRO A 99 -1.43 -28.88 49.81
C PRO A 99 -0.12 -29.06 49.05
N TYR A 100 0.41 -27.99 48.44
CA TYR A 100 1.70 -28.01 47.75
C TYR A 100 2.89 -28.21 48.72
N ARG A 101 2.86 -27.59 49.90
CA ARG A 101 3.89 -27.74 50.95
C ARG A 101 3.86 -29.13 51.59
N LEU A 102 2.66 -29.68 51.81
CA LEU A 102 2.47 -31.08 52.19
C LEU A 102 3.07 -32.01 51.13
N ARG A 103 2.80 -31.77 49.84
CA ARG A 103 3.39 -32.53 48.71
C ARG A 103 4.92 -32.50 48.72
N LYS A 104 5.51 -31.35 49.03
CA LYS A 104 6.97 -31.13 49.05
C LYS A 104 7.65 -31.79 50.25
N LEU A 105 7.02 -31.75 51.43
CA LEU A 105 7.45 -32.51 52.61
C LEU A 105 7.28 -34.03 52.41
N GLN A 106 6.22 -34.46 51.71
CA GLN A 106 5.94 -35.87 51.41
C GLN A 106 6.90 -36.48 50.38
N GLN A 107 7.42 -35.70 49.43
CA GLN A 107 8.49 -36.14 48.51
C GLN A 107 9.85 -36.28 49.19
N GLN A 108 10.03 -35.70 50.38
CA GLN A 108 11.24 -35.87 51.20
C GLN A 108 11.14 -37.05 52.16
N VAL A 109 9.98 -37.70 52.26
CA VAL A 109 9.81 -38.95 53.00
C VAL A 109 10.16 -40.08 52.05
N GLU A 110 11.36 -40.64 52.18
CA GLU A 110 11.62 -41.99 51.65
C GLU A 110 10.57 -42.92 52.27
N ILE A 111 9.74 -43.55 51.42
CA ILE A 111 8.93 -44.69 51.84
C ILE A 111 9.94 -45.69 52.39
N PRO A 112 9.87 -46.10 53.67
CA PRO A 112 10.76 -47.12 54.17
C PRO A 112 10.63 -48.31 53.24
N ASP A 113 11.76 -48.74 52.71
CA ASP A 113 11.85 -49.90 51.85
C ASP A 113 11.10 -51.04 52.57
N ILE A 114 10.08 -51.63 51.93
CA ILE A 114 9.31 -52.76 52.52
C ILE A 114 10.27 -53.93 52.88
N MET A 115 11.49 -53.87 52.38
CA MET A 115 12.66 -54.69 52.70
C MET A 115 13.18 -54.56 54.16
N GLU A 116 12.82 -53.55 54.94
CA GLU A 116 13.29 -53.38 56.33
C GLU A 116 12.30 -53.89 57.41
N LEU A 117 11.39 -54.80 57.05
CA LEU A 117 10.79 -55.65 58.08
C LEU A 117 11.87 -56.65 58.56
N PRO A 118 12.18 -56.70 59.87
CA PRO A 118 13.25 -57.54 60.39
C PRO A 118 13.10 -58.98 59.90
N ASN A 119 14.22 -59.53 59.44
CA ASN A 119 14.42 -60.87 58.88
C ASN A 119 14.13 -62.03 59.87
N LYS A 120 13.26 -61.84 60.85
CA LYS A 120 12.84 -62.85 61.82
C LYS A 120 11.32 -62.90 61.84
N PHE A 121 10.83 -64.11 61.55
CA PHE A 121 9.44 -64.56 61.49
C PHE A 121 8.78 -64.39 60.12
N LEU A 122 8.31 -65.52 59.56
CA LEU A 122 7.26 -65.54 58.54
C LEU A 122 6.19 -64.54 58.98
N LEU A 123 5.82 -63.60 58.11
CA LEU A 123 4.60 -62.81 58.35
C LEU A 123 3.45 -63.80 58.61
N ASP A 124 2.60 -63.48 59.58
CA ASP A 124 1.35 -64.19 59.81
C ASP A 124 0.53 -64.22 58.50
N ARG A 125 -0.21 -65.29 58.26
CA ARG A 125 -1.19 -65.41 57.17
C ARG A 125 -2.06 -64.15 57.02
N GLN A 126 -2.53 -63.53 58.10
CA GLN A 126 -3.31 -62.29 58.06
C GLN A 126 -2.52 -61.11 57.47
N GLN A 127 -1.22 -61.01 57.75
CA GLN A 127 -0.38 -59.92 57.25
C GLN A 127 -0.10 -60.09 55.75
N TYR A 128 0.10 -61.32 55.26
CA TYR A 128 0.23 -61.61 53.83
C TYR A 128 -1.06 -61.36 53.04
N GLU A 129 -2.21 -61.72 53.62
CA GLU A 129 -3.53 -61.43 53.03
C GLU A 129 -3.75 -59.91 52.93
N MET A 130 -3.38 -59.14 53.96
CA MET A 130 -3.48 -57.68 53.95
C MET A 130 -2.54 -57.03 52.92
N VAL A 131 -1.28 -57.48 52.84
CA VAL A 131 -0.31 -56.95 51.83
C VAL A 131 -0.77 -57.28 50.41
N SER A 132 -1.28 -58.48 50.17
CA SER A 132 -1.83 -58.87 48.86
C SER A 132 -3.08 -58.06 48.51
N ALA A 133 -3.96 -57.79 49.48
CA ALA A 133 -5.13 -56.95 49.29
C ALA A 133 -4.75 -55.50 48.94
N LEU A 134 -3.82 -54.90 49.70
CA LEU A 134 -3.38 -53.51 49.53
C LEU A 134 -2.58 -53.27 48.25
N THR A 135 -1.73 -54.22 47.84
CA THR A 135 -0.87 -54.05 46.67
C THR A 135 -1.51 -54.56 45.37
N LEU A 136 -2.76 -55.02 45.42
CA LEU A 136 -3.46 -55.68 44.30
C LEU A 136 -2.64 -56.80 43.63
N SER A 137 -1.68 -57.37 44.36
CA SER A 137 -0.76 -58.40 43.90
C SER A 137 -1.07 -59.72 44.61
N HIS A 138 -0.54 -60.82 44.09
CA HIS A 138 -0.60 -62.13 44.71
C HIS A 138 0.75 -62.40 45.36
N ALA A 139 0.84 -62.29 46.69
CA ALA A 139 2.06 -62.66 47.39
C ALA A 139 2.13 -64.19 47.61
N PHE A 140 3.29 -64.77 47.37
CA PHE A 140 3.52 -66.22 47.53
C PHE A 140 4.78 -66.49 48.36
N CYS A 141 4.81 -67.67 48.99
CA CYS A 141 5.99 -68.20 49.64
C CYS A 141 6.12 -69.70 49.39
N HIS A 142 7.22 -70.12 48.78
CA HIS A 142 7.52 -71.50 48.44
C HIS A 142 8.76 -71.99 49.20
N ALA A 143 8.68 -73.13 49.87
CA ALA A 143 9.84 -73.82 50.42
C ALA A 143 10.50 -74.66 49.33
N ILE A 144 11.83 -74.64 49.30
CA ILE A 144 12.59 -75.56 48.47
C ILE A 144 12.79 -76.85 49.26
N GLN A 145 12.20 -77.95 48.77
CA GLN A 145 12.41 -79.28 49.35
C GLN A 145 13.82 -79.80 49.02
N PRO A 146 14.35 -80.78 49.79
CA PRO A 146 15.68 -81.34 49.54
C PRO A 146 15.89 -81.95 48.15
N ASP A 147 14.81 -82.34 47.46
CA ASP A 147 14.81 -82.85 46.09
C ASP A 147 14.74 -81.74 45.01
N GLY A 148 14.72 -80.47 45.43
CA GLY A 148 14.62 -79.30 44.56
C GLY A 148 13.19 -78.91 44.17
N THR A 149 12.17 -79.66 44.60
CA THR A 149 10.77 -79.31 44.34
C THR A 149 10.31 -78.14 45.21
N LEU A 150 9.39 -77.34 44.69
CA LEU A 150 8.80 -76.22 45.42
C LEU A 150 7.55 -76.69 46.15
N ARG A 151 7.53 -76.58 47.46
CA ARG A 151 6.33 -76.74 48.27
C ARG A 151 5.73 -75.38 48.56
N ARG A 152 4.48 -75.16 48.16
CA ARG A 152 3.74 -73.95 48.51
C ARG A 152 3.49 -73.94 50.02
N ILE A 153 3.96 -72.89 50.71
CA ILE A 153 3.80 -72.73 52.16
C ILE A 153 2.60 -71.85 52.47
N MET A 154 2.38 -70.80 51.66
CA MET A 154 1.32 -69.82 51.86
C MET A 154 0.72 -69.41 50.51
N ASP A 155 -0.56 -69.70 50.32
CA ASP A 155 -1.33 -69.38 49.11
C ASP A 155 -2.64 -68.70 49.50
N ASN A 156 -2.84 -67.45 49.10
CA ASN A 156 -4.15 -66.79 49.17
C ASN A 156 -4.90 -67.00 47.84
N THR A 157 -5.86 -67.93 47.85
CA THR A 157 -6.68 -68.32 46.68
C THR A 157 -7.42 -67.14 46.04
N GLU A 158 -7.85 -66.15 46.82
CA GLU A 158 -8.60 -65.00 46.30
C GLU A 158 -7.69 -64.05 45.53
N SER A 159 -6.51 -63.74 46.09
CA SER A 159 -5.51 -62.92 45.41
C SER A 159 -4.96 -63.59 44.14
N PHE A 160 -4.79 -64.92 44.15
CA PHE A 160 -4.38 -65.69 42.98
C PHE A 160 -5.41 -65.58 41.85
N ARG A 161 -6.70 -65.82 42.17
CA ARG A 161 -7.78 -65.70 41.20
C ARG A 161 -7.88 -64.30 40.61
N ARG A 162 -7.70 -63.27 41.42
CA ARG A 162 -7.74 -61.87 40.97
C ARG A 162 -6.60 -61.51 40.03
N VAL A 163 -5.37 -61.92 40.33
CA VAL A 163 -4.19 -61.59 39.52
C VAL A 163 -4.15 -62.40 38.23
N PHE A 164 -4.40 -63.71 38.33
CA PHE A 164 -4.19 -64.63 37.22
C PHE A 164 -5.47 -64.94 36.44
N GLY A 165 -6.65 -64.63 36.97
CA GLY A 165 -7.94 -64.92 36.32
C GLY A 165 -8.36 -66.40 36.39
N LEU A 166 -7.65 -67.23 37.14
CA LEU A 166 -7.85 -68.68 37.29
C LEU A 166 -7.69 -69.09 38.76
N SER A 167 -8.34 -70.16 39.17
CA SER A 167 -8.11 -70.84 40.45
C SER A 167 -6.97 -71.87 40.36
N TYR A 168 -6.39 -72.23 41.51
CA TYR A 168 -5.37 -73.29 41.56
C TYR A 168 -5.88 -74.64 41.02
N ALA A 169 -7.15 -74.99 41.24
CA ALA A 169 -7.71 -76.23 40.72
C ALA A 169 -7.72 -76.25 39.18
N GLU A 170 -8.04 -75.11 38.55
CA GLU A 170 -8.00 -74.95 37.10
C GLU A 170 -6.56 -74.96 36.56
N MET A 171 -5.60 -74.39 37.30
CA MET A 171 -4.18 -74.45 36.96
C MET A 171 -3.65 -75.89 37.00
N GLU A 172 -3.90 -76.63 38.09
CA GLU A 172 -3.43 -78.03 38.22
C GLU A 172 -4.10 -78.94 37.17
N ALA A 173 -5.41 -78.75 36.89
CA ALA A 173 -6.12 -79.50 35.86
C ALA A 173 -5.53 -79.29 34.44
N ARG A 174 -4.85 -78.17 34.21
CA ARG A 174 -4.18 -77.83 32.94
C ARG A 174 -2.72 -78.28 32.89
N GLY A 175 -2.25 -79.07 33.85
CA GLY A 175 -0.87 -79.57 33.87
C GLY A 175 0.09 -78.71 34.70
N GLY A 176 -0.43 -77.83 35.56
CA GLY A 176 0.37 -77.02 36.49
C GLY A 176 0.84 -75.69 35.89
N TRP A 177 1.63 -74.95 36.67
CA TRP A 177 2.03 -73.57 36.35
C TRP A 177 2.76 -73.44 35.00
N GLU A 178 3.72 -74.32 34.73
CA GLU A 178 4.54 -74.26 33.51
C GLU A 178 3.72 -74.47 32.24
N ALA A 179 2.61 -75.22 32.31
CA ALA A 179 1.72 -75.46 31.17
C ALA A 179 0.89 -74.22 30.79
N LEU A 180 0.76 -73.24 31.69
CA LEU A 180 0.06 -71.99 31.41
C LEU A 180 0.94 -70.93 30.76
N ILE A 181 2.27 -71.06 30.89
CA ILE A 181 3.21 -70.06 30.36
C ILE A 181 3.17 -70.08 28.84
N TYR A 182 3.12 -68.90 28.24
CA TYR A 182 3.13 -68.75 26.79
C TYR A 182 4.42 -69.39 26.21
N PRO A 183 4.34 -70.18 25.12
CA PRO A 183 5.47 -71.00 24.65
C PRO A 183 6.79 -70.24 24.47
N ASP A 184 6.75 -69.02 23.93
CA ASP A 184 7.95 -68.20 23.70
C ASP A 184 8.61 -67.72 25.01
N ASP A 185 7.84 -67.63 26.09
CA ASP A 185 8.30 -67.12 27.39
C ASP A 185 8.76 -68.27 28.32
N LEU A 186 8.50 -69.53 27.95
CA LEU A 186 8.84 -70.73 28.74
C LEU A 186 10.35 -70.92 28.96
N PRO A 187 11.24 -70.79 27.95
CA PRO A 187 12.68 -70.91 28.17
C PRO A 187 13.22 -69.86 29.15
N MET A 188 12.65 -68.65 29.07
CA MET A 188 13.03 -67.52 29.92
C MET A 188 12.61 -67.76 31.38
N THR A 189 11.36 -68.18 31.61
CA THR A 189 10.84 -68.49 32.95
C THR A 189 11.59 -69.64 33.63
N GLN A 190 11.99 -70.68 32.87
CA GLN A 190 12.84 -71.76 33.37
C GLN A 190 14.24 -71.28 33.76
N ALA A 191 14.84 -70.37 32.99
CA ALA A 191 16.14 -69.78 33.32
C ALA A 191 16.07 -68.94 34.60
N TYR A 192 14.99 -68.16 34.78
CA TYR A 192 14.79 -67.38 36.00
C TYR A 192 14.60 -68.25 37.23
N ARG A 193 13.87 -69.37 37.11
CA ARG A 193 13.71 -70.33 38.21
C ARG A 193 15.06 -70.87 38.71
N LYS A 194 15.98 -71.19 37.79
CA LYS A 194 17.33 -71.65 38.15
C LYS A 194 18.14 -70.57 38.88
N ARG A 195 18.01 -69.31 38.46
CA ARG A 195 18.70 -68.18 39.11
C ARG A 195 18.15 -67.89 40.51
N LEU A 196 16.82 -67.99 40.71
CA LEU A 196 16.22 -67.92 42.05
C LEU A 196 16.76 -69.03 42.97
N GLN A 197 16.89 -70.26 42.46
CA GLN A 197 17.48 -71.37 43.21
C GLN A 197 18.98 -71.18 43.50
N ALA A 198 19.68 -70.39 42.68
CA ALA A 198 21.08 -70.00 42.90
C ALA A 198 21.25 -68.83 43.89
N GLY A 199 20.16 -68.27 44.43
CA GLY A 199 20.21 -67.20 45.42
C GLY A 199 20.10 -65.78 44.85
N GLU A 200 19.76 -65.63 43.57
CA GLU A 200 19.59 -64.32 42.94
C GLU A 200 18.12 -63.86 43.00
N ALA A 201 17.88 -62.60 43.41
CA ALA A 201 16.55 -61.98 43.36
C ALA A 201 16.25 -61.44 41.95
N ILE A 202 15.03 -61.69 41.44
CA ILE A 202 14.68 -61.37 40.04
C ILE A 202 13.29 -60.77 39.96
N ILE A 203 13.14 -59.85 39.00
CA ILE A 203 11.87 -59.28 38.54
C ILE A 203 11.77 -59.52 37.04
N TYR A 204 10.66 -60.06 36.55
CA TYR A 204 10.46 -60.26 35.12
C TYR A 204 8.99 -60.31 34.70
N ASP A 205 8.73 -60.00 33.43
CA ASP A 205 7.40 -60.06 32.82
C ASP A 205 7.29 -61.28 31.89
N TYR A 206 6.16 -61.97 31.91
CA TYR A 206 5.88 -63.13 31.06
C TYR A 206 4.39 -63.25 30.81
N ARG A 207 4.01 -63.93 29.73
CA ARG A 207 2.61 -64.18 29.39
C ARG A 207 2.17 -65.54 29.90
N ILE A 208 0.91 -65.60 30.31
CA ILE A 208 0.21 -66.86 30.58
C ILE A 208 -1.09 -66.92 29.79
N TRP A 209 -1.54 -68.13 29.49
CA TRP A 209 -2.86 -68.42 28.94
C TRP A 209 -3.92 -68.46 30.04
N VAL A 210 -4.90 -67.57 29.95
CA VAL A 210 -6.08 -67.56 30.83
C VAL A 210 -7.17 -68.47 30.27
N THR A 211 -7.39 -68.38 28.95
CA THR A 211 -8.24 -69.28 28.16
C THR A 211 -7.48 -69.70 26.90
N ALA A 212 -8.07 -70.54 26.04
CA ALA A 212 -7.44 -70.94 24.78
C ALA A 212 -7.17 -69.76 23.81
N GLU A 213 -7.81 -68.60 24.02
CA GLU A 213 -7.74 -67.44 23.13
C GLU A 213 -7.25 -66.17 23.84
N ALA A 214 -7.13 -66.17 25.17
CA ALA A 214 -6.76 -65.00 25.95
C ALA A 214 -5.44 -65.20 26.71
N THR A 215 -4.51 -64.27 26.51
CA THR A 215 -3.27 -64.16 27.30
C THR A 215 -3.31 -62.94 28.19
N ILE A 216 -2.59 -63.00 29.32
CA ILE A 216 -2.32 -61.84 30.17
C ILE A 216 -0.83 -61.76 30.48
N TRP A 217 -0.35 -60.53 30.69
CA TRP A 217 1.00 -60.28 31.17
C TRP A 217 1.06 -60.30 32.70
N ILE A 218 1.95 -61.12 33.23
CA ILE A 218 2.28 -61.22 34.64
C ILE A 218 3.68 -60.69 34.86
N ARG A 219 3.84 -59.84 35.87
CA ARG A 219 5.13 -59.51 36.46
C ARG A 219 5.36 -60.35 37.69
N GLU A 220 6.42 -61.16 37.69
CA GLU A 220 6.88 -61.91 38.85
C GLU A 220 7.99 -61.14 39.57
N TYR A 221 7.91 -61.12 40.89
CA TYR A 221 8.99 -60.71 41.78
C TYR A 221 9.34 -61.92 42.65
N GLY A 222 10.58 -62.39 42.59
CA GLY A 222 11.06 -63.52 43.40
C GLY A 222 12.31 -63.16 44.19
N GLN A 223 12.29 -63.43 45.50
CA GLN A 223 13.40 -63.21 46.41
C GLN A 223 13.73 -64.50 47.17
N PRO A 224 14.92 -65.08 46.97
CA PRO A 224 15.36 -66.24 47.72
C PRO A 224 15.77 -65.85 49.15
N VAL A 225 15.46 -66.73 50.10
CA VAL A 225 15.91 -66.64 51.49
C VAL A 225 16.97 -67.72 51.68
N ILE A 226 18.17 -67.30 52.10
CA ILE A 226 19.34 -68.17 52.22
C ILE A 226 19.61 -68.45 53.69
N GLU A 227 19.67 -69.73 54.06
CA GLU A 227 20.12 -70.18 55.38
C GLU A 227 21.27 -71.18 55.19
N ASN A 228 22.35 -71.02 55.96
CA ASN A 228 23.54 -71.89 55.91
C ASN A 228 24.09 -72.11 54.48
N GLY A 229 24.06 -71.06 53.65
CA GLY A 229 24.57 -71.09 52.26
C GLY A 229 23.68 -71.82 51.26
N ARG A 230 22.44 -72.16 51.61
CA ARG A 230 21.44 -72.76 50.71
C ARG A 230 20.16 -71.93 50.68
N VAL A 231 19.54 -71.82 49.50
CA VAL A 231 18.21 -71.22 49.39
C VAL A 231 17.20 -72.17 50.01
N VAL A 232 16.53 -71.74 51.07
CA VAL A 232 15.53 -72.53 51.82
C VAL A 232 14.10 -72.11 51.48
N LEU A 233 13.89 -70.85 51.12
CA LEU A 233 12.58 -70.30 50.75
C LEU A 233 12.72 -69.39 49.54
N ILE A 234 11.65 -69.25 48.78
CA ILE A 234 11.45 -68.18 47.80
C ILE A 234 10.19 -67.45 48.20
N LYS A 235 10.32 -66.16 48.53
CA LYS A 235 9.19 -65.27 48.79
C LYS A 235 9.05 -64.31 47.62
N GLY A 236 7.83 -63.97 47.25
CA GLY A 236 7.61 -63.15 46.07
C GLY A 236 6.21 -62.61 45.95
N ALA A 237 5.98 -61.88 44.87
CA ALA A 237 4.66 -61.39 44.48
C ALA A 237 4.50 -61.46 42.97
N SER A 238 3.27 -61.68 42.52
CA SER A 238 2.88 -61.66 41.12
C SER A 238 1.85 -60.58 40.90
N GLN A 239 1.99 -59.82 39.81
CA GLN A 239 1.09 -58.72 39.47
C GLN A 239 0.62 -58.84 38.02
N ASN A 240 -0.67 -58.57 37.78
CA ASN A 240 -1.19 -58.45 36.42
C ASN A 240 -0.81 -57.07 35.86
N VAL A 241 -0.01 -57.05 34.80
CA VAL A 241 0.52 -55.81 34.19
C VAL A 241 -0.03 -55.57 32.78
N ASN A 242 -1.15 -56.19 32.43
CA ASN A 242 -1.73 -56.08 31.08
C ASN A 242 -2.05 -54.63 30.70
N ASN A 243 -2.74 -53.89 31.57
CA ASN A 243 -3.08 -52.48 31.34
C ASN A 243 -1.82 -51.60 31.14
N LEU A 244 -0.76 -51.88 31.90
CA LEU A 244 0.52 -51.17 31.78
C LEU A 244 1.17 -51.43 30.42
N LYS A 245 1.19 -52.68 29.95
CA LYS A 245 1.77 -53.04 28.64
C LYS A 245 0.98 -52.43 27.49
N THR A 246 -0.35 -52.44 27.54
CA THR A 246 -1.20 -51.80 26.53
C THR A 246 -0.99 -50.29 26.49
N ALA A 247 -0.92 -49.62 27.65
CA ALA A 247 -0.65 -48.18 27.72
C ALA A 247 0.74 -47.81 27.18
N GLN A 248 1.77 -48.60 27.50
CA GLN A 248 3.13 -48.40 26.96
C GLN A 248 3.17 -48.54 25.44
N GLN A 249 2.45 -49.52 24.89
CA GLN A 249 2.39 -49.73 23.44
C GLN A 249 1.65 -48.60 22.72
N SER A 250 0.54 -48.11 23.29
CA SER A 250 -0.18 -46.94 22.76
C SER A 250 0.69 -45.66 22.79
N GLU A 251 1.43 -45.44 23.86
CA GLU A 251 2.35 -44.28 23.97
C GLU A 251 3.51 -44.36 22.97
N LEU A 252 4.05 -45.56 22.71
CA LEU A 252 5.08 -45.76 21.68
C LEU A 252 4.53 -45.46 20.28
N SER A 253 3.36 -45.99 19.93
CA SER A 253 2.70 -45.69 18.65
C SER A 253 2.44 -44.18 18.51
N ARG A 254 1.96 -43.51 19.57
CA ARG A 254 1.72 -42.07 19.58
C ARG A 254 3.01 -41.27 19.32
N ARG A 255 4.13 -41.69 19.91
CA ARG A 255 5.45 -41.05 19.69
C ARG A 255 5.95 -41.25 18.27
N GLU A 256 5.74 -42.42 17.67
CA GLU A 256 6.10 -42.67 16.27
C GLU A 256 5.24 -41.82 15.32
N SER A 257 3.93 -41.72 15.55
CA SER A 257 3.04 -40.87 14.77
C SER A 257 3.42 -39.38 14.85
N ILE A 258 3.78 -38.87 16.03
CA ILE A 258 4.24 -37.48 16.19
C ILE A 258 5.54 -37.22 15.41
N LYS A 259 6.48 -38.19 15.38
CA LYS A 259 7.72 -38.05 14.60
C LYS A 259 7.44 -38.02 13.09
N GLY A 260 6.56 -38.88 12.60
CA GLY A 260 6.11 -38.87 11.21
C GLY A 260 5.44 -37.54 10.83
N LEU A 261 4.51 -37.07 11.67
CA LEU A 261 3.82 -35.78 11.50
C LEU A 261 4.79 -34.60 11.52
N HIS A 262 5.84 -34.62 12.34
CA HIS A 262 6.82 -33.54 12.39
C HIS A 262 7.66 -33.47 11.11
N TYR A 263 8.08 -34.61 10.57
CA TYR A 263 8.84 -34.68 9.33
C TYR A 263 8.01 -34.20 8.14
N THR A 264 6.76 -34.65 8.01
CA THR A 264 5.88 -34.23 6.93
C THR A 264 5.50 -32.76 7.03
N ALA A 265 5.30 -32.21 8.25
CA ALA A 265 5.10 -30.77 8.45
C ALA A 265 6.23 -29.93 7.83
N GLN A 266 7.48 -30.34 8.07
CA GLN A 266 8.65 -29.62 7.56
C GLN A 266 8.68 -29.63 6.03
N VAL A 267 8.45 -30.80 5.45
CA VAL A 267 8.43 -30.99 4.00
C VAL A 267 7.31 -30.15 3.35
N LEU A 268 6.08 -30.22 3.89
CA LEU A 268 4.93 -29.46 3.37
C LEU A 268 5.11 -27.95 3.53
N SER A 269 5.67 -27.48 4.65
CA SER A 269 5.88 -26.05 4.89
C SER A 269 6.90 -25.38 3.97
N SER A 270 7.77 -26.18 3.35
CA SER A 270 8.83 -25.68 2.46
C SER A 270 8.38 -25.41 1.02
N ASN A 271 7.20 -25.90 0.64
CA ASN A 271 6.71 -25.84 -0.73
C ASN A 271 5.66 -24.73 -0.90
N LEU A 272 6.02 -23.70 -1.66
CA LEU A 272 5.17 -22.53 -1.91
C LEU A 272 4.33 -22.67 -3.19
N GLU A 273 4.61 -23.68 -4.02
CA GLU A 273 3.84 -23.93 -5.24
C GLU A 273 2.66 -24.86 -4.91
N ILE A 274 1.43 -24.34 -5.05
CA ILE A 274 0.20 -25.07 -4.68
C ILE A 274 0.13 -26.43 -5.38
N ASP A 275 0.46 -26.50 -6.68
CA ASP A 275 0.38 -27.76 -7.43
C ASP A 275 1.35 -28.82 -6.92
N LYS A 276 2.61 -28.46 -6.65
CA LYS A 276 3.61 -29.38 -6.09
C LYS A 276 3.28 -29.74 -4.64
N LEU A 277 2.75 -28.79 -3.87
CA LEU A 277 2.32 -29.02 -2.50
C LEU A 277 1.20 -30.06 -2.46
N LEU A 278 0.20 -29.96 -3.34
CA LEU A 278 -0.89 -30.94 -3.41
C LEU A 278 -0.41 -32.35 -3.78
N ASP A 279 0.58 -32.48 -4.67
CA ASP A 279 1.21 -33.78 -4.98
C ASP A 279 1.91 -34.36 -3.75
N GLN A 280 2.62 -33.51 -3.02
CA GLN A 280 3.39 -33.89 -1.83
C GLN A 280 2.48 -34.27 -0.65
N ILE A 281 1.33 -33.62 -0.51
CA ILE A 281 0.28 -33.95 0.46
C ILE A 281 -0.20 -35.39 0.27
N ILE A 282 -0.58 -35.74 -0.97
CA ILE A 282 -1.09 -37.06 -1.29
C ILE A 282 -0.03 -38.15 -1.07
N SER A 283 1.20 -37.92 -1.54
CA SER A 283 2.31 -38.87 -1.34
C SER A 283 2.60 -39.11 0.15
N SER A 284 2.62 -38.05 0.96
CA SER A 284 2.96 -38.14 2.39
C SER A 284 1.87 -38.89 3.19
N LEU A 285 0.61 -38.76 2.78
CA LEU A 285 -0.49 -39.52 3.40
C LEU A 285 -0.36 -41.02 3.19
N GLY A 286 0.05 -41.43 1.99
CA GLY A 286 0.28 -42.83 1.64
C GLY A 286 1.33 -43.54 2.51
N GLU A 287 2.28 -42.79 3.06
CA GLU A 287 3.34 -43.33 3.92
C GLU A 287 2.94 -43.43 5.40
N MET A 288 1.99 -42.59 5.85
CA MET A 288 1.64 -42.45 7.26
C MET A 288 0.40 -43.22 7.68
N LEU A 289 -0.54 -43.42 6.77
CA LEU A 289 -1.83 -44.06 7.05
C LEU A 289 -2.08 -45.21 6.07
N PRO A 290 -2.74 -46.29 6.52
CA PRO A 290 -3.07 -47.42 5.65
C PRO A 290 -4.17 -46.99 4.67
N VAL A 291 -3.78 -46.65 3.43
CA VAL A 291 -4.68 -46.08 2.43
C VAL A 291 -4.56 -46.79 1.08
N ASP A 292 -5.71 -47.04 0.45
CA ASP A 292 -5.82 -47.67 -0.87
C ASP A 292 -6.24 -46.68 -1.96
N LEU A 293 -7.03 -45.67 -1.58
CA LEU A 293 -7.43 -44.53 -2.39
C LEU A 293 -7.36 -43.26 -1.54
N SER A 294 -6.84 -42.18 -2.09
CA SER A 294 -6.87 -40.88 -1.44
C SER A 294 -7.13 -39.76 -2.43
N ASN A 295 -7.76 -38.68 -1.97
CA ASN A 295 -7.94 -37.50 -2.79
C ASN A 295 -7.96 -36.22 -1.94
N VAL A 296 -7.61 -35.11 -2.59
CA VAL A 296 -7.82 -33.75 -2.07
C VAL A 296 -8.92 -33.10 -2.89
N MET A 297 -9.97 -32.64 -2.22
CA MET A 297 -11.02 -31.83 -2.80
C MET A 297 -10.81 -30.37 -2.41
N MET A 298 -10.95 -29.44 -3.36
CA MET A 298 -10.92 -28.00 -3.08
C MET A 298 -12.16 -27.32 -3.64
N ILE A 299 -12.61 -26.27 -2.96
CA ILE A 299 -13.73 -25.45 -3.37
C ILE A 299 -13.24 -24.44 -4.41
N LYS A 300 -13.79 -24.49 -5.63
CA LYS A 300 -13.55 -23.50 -6.69
C LYS A 300 -14.90 -23.01 -7.20
N GLU A 301 -15.12 -21.70 -7.17
CA GLU A 301 -16.37 -21.07 -7.64
C GLU A 301 -17.64 -21.64 -6.94
N GLY A 302 -17.53 -21.99 -5.66
CA GLY A 302 -18.62 -22.56 -4.87
C GLY A 302 -18.90 -24.06 -5.13
N LEU A 303 -18.11 -24.72 -5.98
CA LEU A 303 -18.19 -26.16 -6.25
C LEU A 303 -16.95 -26.89 -5.72
N LEU A 304 -17.15 -28.04 -5.09
CA LEU A 304 -16.07 -28.97 -4.77
C LEU A 304 -15.59 -29.66 -6.05
N ARG A 305 -14.27 -29.72 -6.22
CA ARG A 305 -13.61 -30.49 -7.28
C ARG A 305 -12.45 -31.28 -6.68
N ILE A 306 -12.23 -32.48 -7.17
CA ILE A 306 -11.02 -33.24 -6.85
C ILE A 306 -9.85 -32.58 -7.58
N VAL A 307 -8.88 -32.07 -6.84
CA VAL A 307 -7.70 -31.38 -7.41
C VAL A 307 -6.47 -32.27 -7.47
N ARG A 308 -6.40 -33.31 -6.63
CA ARG A 308 -5.38 -34.36 -6.64
C ARG A 308 -5.94 -35.67 -6.12
N GLN A 309 -5.37 -36.78 -6.57
CA GLN A 309 -5.78 -38.14 -6.21
C GLN A 309 -4.59 -39.11 -6.23
N GLN A 310 -4.73 -40.22 -5.52
CA GLN A 310 -3.86 -41.39 -5.64
C GLN A 310 -4.68 -42.68 -5.55
N GLY A 311 -4.30 -43.66 -6.37
CA GLY A 311 -4.93 -44.99 -6.42
C GLY A 311 -6.16 -45.08 -7.32
N TYR A 312 -6.69 -43.97 -7.84
CA TYR A 312 -7.86 -43.99 -8.75
C TYR A 312 -7.51 -44.48 -10.15
N GLU A 313 -6.30 -44.17 -10.62
CA GLU A 313 -5.80 -44.55 -11.96
C GLU A 313 -5.77 -46.06 -12.16
N ALA A 314 -5.21 -46.80 -11.18
CA ALA A 314 -5.10 -48.25 -11.23
C ALA A 314 -6.48 -48.97 -11.26
N ARG A 315 -7.56 -48.24 -10.95
CA ARG A 315 -8.94 -48.76 -10.87
C ARG A 315 -9.85 -48.19 -11.96
N GLY A 316 -9.31 -47.44 -12.92
CA GLY A 316 -10.05 -46.89 -14.05
C GLY A 316 -10.99 -45.73 -13.69
N LEU A 317 -10.80 -45.07 -12.53
CA LEU A 317 -11.66 -44.00 -12.05
C LEU A 317 -11.19 -42.59 -12.45
N THR A 318 -10.19 -42.46 -13.33
CA THR A 318 -9.63 -41.16 -13.72
C THR A 318 -10.68 -40.22 -14.35
N GLN A 319 -11.59 -40.74 -15.17
CA GLN A 319 -12.64 -39.94 -15.79
C GLN A 319 -13.65 -39.41 -14.76
N TYR A 320 -14.01 -40.25 -13.77
CA TYR A 320 -14.83 -39.83 -12.64
C TYR A 320 -14.19 -38.65 -11.88
N VAL A 321 -12.88 -38.71 -11.61
CA VAL A 321 -12.15 -37.64 -10.93
C VAL A 321 -12.22 -36.31 -11.68
N VAL A 322 -12.07 -36.34 -13.01
CA VAL A 322 -12.10 -35.12 -13.85
C VAL A 322 -13.50 -34.51 -13.91
N GLU A 323 -14.54 -35.35 -13.96
CA GLU A 323 -15.93 -34.92 -14.09
C GLU A 323 -16.57 -34.56 -12.74
N PHE A 324 -15.98 -34.98 -11.62
CA PHE A 324 -16.54 -34.78 -10.28
C PHE A 324 -16.74 -33.30 -9.94
N LYS A 325 -18.01 -32.95 -9.64
CA LYS A 325 -18.40 -31.65 -9.09
C LYS A 325 -19.52 -31.85 -8.07
N ALA A 326 -19.34 -31.32 -6.87
CA ALA A 326 -20.33 -31.42 -5.80
C ALA A 326 -20.60 -30.08 -5.12
N VAL A 327 -21.81 -29.91 -4.58
CA VAL A 327 -22.15 -28.81 -3.67
C VAL A 327 -22.20 -29.39 -2.27
N ILE A 328 -21.42 -28.82 -1.34
CA ILE A 328 -21.25 -29.36 0.03
C ILE A 328 -22.59 -29.64 0.70
N LYS A 329 -23.53 -28.69 0.64
CA LYS A 329 -24.87 -28.81 1.26
C LYS A 329 -25.67 -30.03 0.81
N ASN A 330 -25.35 -30.60 -0.35
CA ASN A 330 -26.06 -31.74 -0.93
C ASN A 330 -25.39 -33.09 -0.60
N ASP A 331 -24.19 -33.08 -0.02
CA ASP A 331 -23.46 -34.28 0.38
C ASP A 331 -23.53 -34.44 1.91
N LEU A 332 -24.14 -35.52 2.40
CA LEU A 332 -24.43 -35.69 3.82
C LEU A 332 -23.15 -35.76 4.67
N VAL A 333 -22.14 -36.49 4.22
CA VAL A 333 -20.91 -36.74 5.00
C VAL A 333 -19.97 -35.54 4.91
N LEU A 334 -19.81 -34.93 3.73
CA LEU A 334 -19.00 -33.71 3.61
C LEU A 334 -19.63 -32.53 4.35
N ASN A 335 -20.96 -32.43 4.37
CA ASN A 335 -21.67 -31.38 5.11
C ASN A 335 -21.56 -31.58 6.64
N GLU A 336 -21.59 -32.82 7.11
CA GLU A 336 -21.36 -33.16 8.52
C GLU A 336 -19.93 -32.83 8.96
N MET A 337 -18.93 -33.19 8.15
CA MET A 337 -17.55 -32.78 8.40
C MET A 337 -17.37 -31.26 8.40
N ALA A 338 -18.09 -30.54 7.53
CA ALA A 338 -18.05 -29.08 7.48
C ALA A 338 -18.63 -28.39 8.73
N THR A 339 -19.54 -29.05 9.46
CA THR A 339 -20.30 -28.44 10.56
C THR A 339 -20.43 -29.45 11.72
N PRO A 340 -19.39 -29.62 12.58
CA PRO A 340 -18.65 -28.54 13.23
C PRO A 340 -17.15 -28.42 12.87
N GLY A 341 -16.70 -29.01 11.75
CA GLY A 341 -15.28 -28.98 11.37
C GLY A 341 -14.46 -30.11 11.99
N LYS A 342 -15.04 -31.31 12.05
CA LYS A 342 -14.38 -32.50 12.63
C LYS A 342 -14.11 -33.54 11.56
N ALA A 343 -13.02 -34.27 11.73
CA ALA A 343 -12.77 -35.44 10.92
C ALA A 343 -13.76 -36.56 11.29
N LEU A 344 -14.01 -37.46 10.35
CA LEU A 344 -15.01 -38.52 10.50
C LEU A 344 -14.48 -39.85 9.97
N ILE A 345 -14.87 -40.94 10.62
CA ILE A 345 -14.64 -42.33 10.17
C ILE A 345 -15.96 -42.97 9.79
N ILE A 346 -15.96 -43.67 8.65
CA ILE A 346 -16.97 -44.65 8.29
C ILE A 346 -16.29 -46.02 8.29
N HIS A 347 -16.62 -46.85 9.27
CA HIS A 347 -15.99 -48.16 9.44
C HIS A 347 -16.42 -49.18 8.39
N ASP A 348 -17.65 -49.09 7.89
CA ASP A 348 -18.16 -49.93 6.80
C ASP A 348 -18.83 -49.05 5.75
N LEU A 349 -18.15 -48.87 4.62
CA LEU A 349 -18.60 -48.00 3.55
C LEU A 349 -19.83 -48.55 2.83
N GLN A 350 -20.00 -49.86 2.75
CA GLN A 350 -21.13 -50.52 2.09
C GLN A 350 -22.43 -50.39 2.89
N GLN A 351 -22.34 -50.11 4.18
CA GLN A 351 -23.49 -49.85 5.06
C GLN A 351 -23.76 -48.35 5.27
N SER A 352 -23.09 -47.49 4.51
CA SER A 352 -23.17 -46.04 4.66
C SER A 352 -23.92 -45.36 3.51
N VAL A 353 -24.14 -44.05 3.63
CA VAL A 353 -24.69 -43.23 2.54
C VAL A 353 -23.79 -43.15 1.31
N TYR A 354 -22.52 -43.54 1.42
CA TYR A 354 -21.59 -43.65 0.31
C TYR A 354 -21.59 -45.04 -0.36
N ALA A 355 -22.46 -45.97 0.02
CA ALA A 355 -22.50 -47.31 -0.55
C ALA A 355 -22.70 -47.34 -2.08
N GLU A 356 -23.37 -46.32 -2.63
CA GLU A 356 -23.60 -46.18 -4.08
C GLU A 356 -22.52 -45.33 -4.80
N SER A 357 -21.51 -44.83 -4.08
CA SER A 357 -20.40 -44.10 -4.69
C SER A 357 -19.50 -45.01 -5.53
N PRO A 358 -18.89 -44.52 -6.63
CA PRO A 358 -17.93 -45.29 -7.42
C PRO A 358 -16.75 -45.82 -6.59
N GLU A 359 -16.35 -45.11 -5.53
CA GLU A 359 -15.32 -45.53 -4.59
C GLU A 359 -15.73 -46.72 -3.73
N ALA A 360 -17.01 -46.85 -3.36
CA ALA A 360 -17.50 -47.96 -2.54
C ALA A 360 -17.42 -49.33 -3.24
N ALA A 361 -17.28 -49.36 -4.56
CA ALA A 361 -16.97 -50.58 -5.30
C ALA A 361 -15.55 -51.12 -4.99
N TYR A 362 -14.66 -50.27 -4.46
CA TYR A 362 -13.24 -50.59 -4.26
C TYR A 362 -12.76 -50.30 -2.83
N ALA A 363 -13.63 -49.86 -1.93
CA ALA A 363 -13.30 -49.52 -0.55
C ALA A 363 -14.34 -50.07 0.44
N GLY A 364 -13.85 -50.60 1.55
CA GLY A 364 -14.65 -51.07 2.68
C GLY A 364 -14.71 -50.09 3.84
N ALA A 365 -13.82 -49.10 3.92
CA ALA A 365 -13.81 -48.08 4.96
C ALA A 365 -13.38 -46.70 4.42
N TYR A 366 -13.82 -45.64 5.09
CA TYR A 366 -13.51 -44.24 4.74
C TYR A 366 -13.10 -43.43 5.97
N MET A 367 -12.21 -42.47 5.74
CA MET A 367 -11.88 -41.42 6.68
C MET A 367 -11.72 -40.09 5.94
N GLY A 368 -12.28 -39.02 6.50
CA GLY A 368 -12.18 -37.69 5.93
C GLY A 368 -11.85 -36.63 6.96
N ALA A 369 -11.19 -35.56 6.53
CA ALA A 369 -10.93 -34.38 7.35
C ALA A 369 -11.11 -33.08 6.54
N PRO A 370 -11.68 -32.02 7.14
CA PRO A 370 -11.81 -30.71 6.50
C PRO A 370 -10.46 -29.98 6.43
N LEU A 371 -10.27 -29.19 5.37
CA LEU A 371 -9.12 -28.32 5.16
C LEU A 371 -9.56 -26.85 5.21
N TYR A 372 -8.81 -26.02 5.93
CA TYR A 372 -9.13 -24.61 6.13
C TYR A 372 -8.03 -23.70 5.59
N ILE A 373 -8.43 -22.55 5.05
CA ILE A 373 -7.54 -21.45 4.66
C ILE A 373 -8.11 -20.18 5.31
N HIS A 374 -7.37 -19.56 6.25
CA HIS A 374 -7.82 -18.38 7.02
C HIS A 374 -9.23 -18.56 7.64
N ASP A 375 -9.43 -19.66 8.38
CA ASP A 375 -10.71 -20.04 9.05
C ASP A 375 -11.91 -20.26 8.11
N GLN A 376 -11.70 -20.24 6.80
CA GLN A 376 -12.70 -20.62 5.81
C GLN A 376 -12.45 -22.05 5.34
N LEU A 377 -13.50 -22.87 5.29
CA LEU A 377 -13.43 -24.19 4.70
C LEU A 377 -12.98 -24.05 3.25
N ALA A 378 -11.82 -24.63 2.93
CA ALA A 378 -11.20 -24.57 1.61
C ALA A 378 -11.38 -25.88 0.83
N GLY A 379 -11.59 -26.99 1.54
CA GLY A 379 -11.60 -28.31 0.92
C GLY A 379 -11.71 -29.45 1.92
N PHE A 380 -11.47 -30.66 1.42
CA PHE A 380 -11.48 -31.89 2.21
C PHE A 380 -10.33 -32.79 1.80
N LEU A 381 -9.87 -33.57 2.76
CA LEU A 381 -8.92 -34.64 2.58
C LEU A 381 -9.63 -35.96 2.81
N ASN A 382 -9.58 -36.86 1.82
CA ASN A 382 -10.34 -38.10 1.84
C ASN A 382 -9.42 -39.30 1.67
N LEU A 383 -9.62 -40.33 2.50
CA LEU A 383 -8.88 -41.58 2.48
C LEU A 383 -9.85 -42.75 2.52
N TYR A 384 -9.53 -43.79 1.75
CA TYR A 384 -10.32 -45.01 1.70
C TYR A 384 -9.41 -46.22 1.82
N SER A 385 -9.92 -47.27 2.48
CA SER A 385 -9.26 -48.57 2.53
C SER A 385 -10.19 -49.67 2.04
N GLN A 386 -9.63 -50.71 1.44
CA GLN A 386 -10.33 -51.92 1.04
C GLN A 386 -10.88 -52.72 2.23
N GLN A 387 -10.23 -52.64 3.39
CA GLN A 387 -10.65 -53.41 4.57
C GLN A 387 -11.67 -52.62 5.41
N PRO A 388 -12.89 -53.17 5.63
CA PRO A 388 -13.79 -52.63 6.63
C PRO A 388 -13.13 -52.61 8.02
N TYR A 389 -13.47 -51.61 8.84
CA TYR A 389 -12.95 -51.40 10.20
C TYR A 389 -11.41 -51.20 10.29
N GLN A 390 -10.74 -50.91 9.17
CA GLN A 390 -9.31 -50.60 9.14
C GLN A 390 -8.97 -49.34 9.96
N TYR A 391 -9.82 -48.32 9.88
CA TYR A 391 -9.63 -47.05 10.56
C TYR A 391 -10.12 -47.08 12.01
N LYS A 392 -9.31 -46.52 12.90
CA LYS A 392 -9.52 -46.46 14.36
C LYS A 392 -9.31 -45.00 14.82
N GLU A 393 -9.72 -44.68 16.04
CA GLU A 393 -9.55 -43.35 16.64
C GLU A 393 -8.10 -42.83 16.58
N ASP A 394 -7.11 -43.70 16.80
CA ASP A 394 -5.69 -43.33 16.68
C ASP A 394 -5.33 -42.84 15.26
N HIS A 395 -5.94 -43.43 14.22
CA HIS A 395 -5.74 -43.00 12.83
C HIS A 395 -6.45 -41.66 12.55
N LEU A 396 -7.62 -41.43 13.16
CA LEU A 396 -8.35 -40.17 13.04
C LEU A 396 -7.55 -39.00 13.60
N PHE A 397 -6.96 -39.20 14.78
CA PHE A 397 -6.10 -38.21 15.42
C PHE A 397 -4.91 -37.83 14.54
N VAL A 398 -4.29 -38.81 13.87
CA VAL A 398 -3.19 -38.56 12.93
C VAL A 398 -3.66 -37.79 11.70
N LEU A 399 -4.83 -38.14 11.14
CA LEU A 399 -5.39 -37.42 10.00
C LEU A 399 -5.73 -35.97 10.35
N GLU A 400 -6.33 -35.71 11.52
CA GLU A 400 -6.66 -34.35 11.98
C GLU A 400 -5.40 -33.49 12.12
N ALA A 401 -4.36 -34.03 12.76
CA ALA A 401 -3.09 -33.34 12.91
C ALA A 401 -2.45 -33.05 11.55
N PHE A 402 -2.51 -34.00 10.62
CA PHE A 402 -2.00 -33.83 9.26
C PHE A 402 -2.81 -32.79 8.48
N ALA A 403 -4.14 -32.86 8.51
CA ALA A 403 -5.05 -31.91 7.85
C ALA A 403 -4.84 -30.48 8.37
N SER A 404 -4.53 -30.30 9.66
CA SER A 404 -4.16 -29.01 10.24
C SER A 404 -2.85 -28.47 9.65
N GLN A 405 -1.82 -29.31 9.49
CA GLN A 405 -0.56 -28.92 8.86
C GLN A 405 -0.74 -28.58 7.38
N VAL A 406 -1.54 -29.36 6.66
CA VAL A 406 -1.92 -29.11 5.26
C VAL A 406 -2.64 -27.79 5.13
N SER A 407 -3.60 -27.51 6.02
CA SER A 407 -4.34 -26.24 6.08
C SER A 407 -3.38 -25.05 6.24
N ALA A 408 -2.41 -25.15 7.14
CA ALA A 408 -1.37 -24.13 7.33
C ALA A 408 -0.49 -23.95 6.08
N ALA A 409 -0.03 -25.03 5.47
CA ALA A 409 0.80 -24.99 4.26
C ALA A 409 0.05 -24.40 3.05
N LEU A 410 -1.21 -24.79 2.83
CA LEU A 410 -2.07 -24.25 1.78
C LEU A 410 -2.37 -22.76 2.00
N SER A 411 -2.58 -22.35 3.26
CA SER A 411 -2.74 -20.93 3.62
C SER A 411 -1.49 -20.13 3.26
N ASN A 412 -0.30 -20.63 3.58
CA ASN A 412 0.97 -19.97 3.23
C ASN A 412 1.19 -19.89 1.72
N ALA A 413 1.01 -20.99 0.99
CA ALA A 413 1.17 -21.04 -0.47
C ALA A 413 0.18 -20.09 -1.17
N SER A 414 -1.08 -20.05 -0.74
CA SER A 414 -2.10 -19.15 -1.30
C SER A 414 -1.82 -17.67 -1.01
N PHE A 415 -1.23 -17.34 0.13
CA PHE A 415 -0.81 -15.97 0.45
C PHE A 415 0.38 -15.55 -0.41
N HIS A 416 1.40 -16.40 -0.55
CA HIS A 416 2.58 -16.12 -1.37
C HIS A 416 2.23 -15.91 -2.85
N ASN A 417 1.34 -16.74 -3.41
CA ASN A 417 0.91 -16.59 -4.79
C ASN A 417 0.14 -15.27 -5.02
N ARG A 418 -0.72 -14.87 -4.07
CA ARG A 418 -1.40 -13.56 -4.12
C ARG A 418 -0.40 -12.39 -4.06
N LEU A 419 0.62 -12.49 -3.20
CA LEU A 419 1.67 -11.47 -3.12
C LEU A 419 2.44 -11.33 -4.45
N LEU A 420 2.82 -12.44 -5.08
CA LEU A 420 3.53 -12.40 -6.36
C LEU A 420 2.69 -11.79 -7.48
N HIS A 421 1.41 -12.19 -7.58
CA HIS A 421 0.49 -11.60 -8.54
C HIS A 421 0.35 -10.09 -8.35
N HIS A 422 0.15 -9.64 -7.10
CA HIS A 422 -0.02 -8.22 -6.80
C HIS A 422 1.28 -7.42 -7.02
N SER A 423 2.45 -7.99 -6.69
CA SER A 423 3.75 -7.39 -6.95
C SER A 423 3.96 -7.16 -8.44
N THR A 424 3.60 -8.15 -9.27
CA THR A 424 3.76 -8.08 -10.72
C THR A 424 2.86 -6.99 -11.32
N GLU A 425 1.62 -6.89 -10.83
CA GLU A 425 0.68 -5.84 -11.23
C GLU A 425 1.18 -4.43 -10.83
N LEU A 426 1.67 -4.26 -9.59
CA LEU A 426 2.22 -2.99 -9.12
C LEU A 426 3.47 -2.58 -9.91
N GLU A 427 4.37 -3.51 -10.19
CA GLU A 427 5.55 -3.24 -11.02
C GLU A 427 5.17 -2.77 -12.42
N GLN A 428 4.11 -3.33 -13.00
CA GLN A 428 3.62 -2.90 -14.31
C GLN A 428 3.03 -1.49 -14.25
N ARG A 429 2.17 -1.20 -13.27
CA ARG A 429 1.62 0.15 -13.08
C ARG A 429 2.70 1.20 -12.80
N LEU A 430 3.75 0.85 -12.05
CA LEU A 430 4.89 1.74 -11.81
C LEU A 430 5.67 2.03 -13.09
N ARG A 431 5.89 1.03 -13.95
CA ARG A 431 6.54 1.24 -15.25
C ARG A 431 5.74 2.22 -16.12
N ASP A 432 4.42 2.04 -16.20
CA ASP A 432 3.56 2.92 -17.00
C ASP A 432 3.58 4.37 -16.48
N LEU A 433 3.54 4.56 -15.16
CA LEU A 433 3.63 5.88 -14.53
C LEU A 433 4.98 6.57 -14.76
N VAL A 434 6.09 5.83 -14.73
CA VAL A 434 7.42 6.39 -15.00
C VAL A 434 7.52 6.90 -16.43
N ILE A 435 7.01 6.15 -17.41
CA ILE A 435 6.98 6.58 -18.81
C ILE A 435 6.20 7.89 -18.97
N VAL A 436 5.00 7.96 -18.39
CA VAL A 436 4.18 9.17 -18.43
C VAL A 436 4.88 10.36 -17.76
N TYR A 437 5.55 10.12 -16.63
CA TYR A 437 6.30 11.15 -15.92
C TYR A 437 7.47 11.70 -16.74
N GLU A 438 8.27 10.82 -17.36
CA GLU A 438 9.40 11.20 -18.22
C GLU A 438 8.93 12.01 -19.43
N ILE A 439 7.85 11.57 -20.10
CA ILE A 439 7.24 12.32 -21.19
C ILE A 439 6.75 13.68 -20.70
N GLY A 440 6.09 13.73 -19.55
CA GLY A 440 5.59 14.97 -18.98
C GLY A 440 6.70 15.98 -18.68
N GLN A 441 7.84 15.52 -18.17
CA GLN A 441 9.01 16.37 -18.00
C GLN A 441 9.56 16.87 -19.33
N ALA A 442 9.68 16.00 -20.35
CA ALA A 442 10.18 16.39 -21.66
C ALA A 442 9.27 17.45 -22.32
N LEU A 443 7.95 17.26 -22.26
CA LEU A 443 6.97 18.19 -22.83
C LEU A 443 7.02 19.56 -22.14
N THR A 444 7.15 19.60 -20.81
CA THR A 444 7.15 20.85 -20.04
C THR A 444 8.49 21.59 -20.05
N ALA A 445 9.58 20.93 -20.47
CA ALA A 445 10.91 21.53 -20.55
C ALA A 445 11.12 22.45 -21.76
N THR A 446 10.29 22.32 -22.81
CA THR A 446 10.35 23.16 -24.01
C THR A 446 9.20 24.16 -24.05
N LEU A 447 9.46 25.34 -24.63
CA LEU A 447 8.45 26.38 -24.90
C LEU A 447 8.21 26.55 -26.41
N ASN A 448 8.67 25.60 -27.22
CA ASN A 448 8.49 25.61 -28.66
C ASN A 448 7.36 24.64 -29.06
N LEU A 449 6.25 25.18 -29.58
CA LEU A 449 5.08 24.39 -29.97
C LEU A 449 5.41 23.27 -30.95
N SER A 450 6.27 23.52 -31.94
CA SER A 450 6.64 22.50 -32.92
C SER A 450 7.39 21.33 -32.29
N GLU A 451 8.26 21.60 -31.30
CA GLU A 451 8.97 20.55 -30.56
C GLU A 451 8.01 19.79 -29.65
N ILE A 452 7.10 20.48 -28.94
CA ILE A 452 6.06 19.87 -28.11
C ILE A 452 5.22 18.90 -28.95
N TYR A 453 4.74 19.35 -30.11
CA TYR A 453 3.93 18.50 -30.99
C TYR A 453 4.71 17.29 -31.52
N MET A 454 5.97 17.48 -31.92
CA MET A 454 6.79 16.35 -32.39
C MET A 454 7.10 15.35 -31.28
N LEU A 455 7.38 15.82 -30.05
CA LEU A 455 7.56 14.96 -28.88
C LEU A 455 6.28 14.20 -28.54
N LEU A 456 5.12 14.88 -28.58
CA LEU A 456 3.82 14.24 -28.39
C LEU A 456 3.61 13.14 -29.45
N TYR A 457 3.93 13.41 -30.71
CA TYR A 457 3.79 12.40 -31.75
C TYR A 457 4.71 11.19 -31.51
N GLN A 458 6.01 11.42 -31.31
CA GLN A 458 7.01 10.36 -31.24
C GLN A 458 6.92 9.53 -29.95
N GLU A 459 6.82 10.18 -28.79
CA GLU A 459 6.88 9.48 -27.51
C GLU A 459 5.50 8.99 -27.05
N VAL A 460 4.43 9.74 -27.35
CA VAL A 460 3.08 9.40 -26.90
C VAL A 460 2.33 8.62 -27.98
N VAL A 461 2.13 9.21 -29.16
CA VAL A 461 1.24 8.63 -30.17
C VAL A 461 1.85 7.39 -30.83
N GLU A 462 3.11 7.48 -31.26
CA GLU A 462 3.80 6.40 -31.97
C GLU A 462 4.28 5.29 -31.02
N LYS A 463 5.05 5.63 -29.98
CA LYS A 463 5.64 4.62 -29.08
C LYS A 463 4.67 4.07 -28.04
N LEU A 464 3.99 4.94 -27.29
CA LEU A 464 3.13 4.51 -26.18
C LEU A 464 1.78 3.97 -26.69
N PHE A 465 1.13 4.69 -27.60
CA PHE A 465 -0.21 4.32 -28.07
C PHE A 465 -0.24 3.56 -29.40
N GLN A 466 0.86 3.46 -30.14
CA GLN A 466 0.96 2.75 -31.42
C GLN A 466 -0.09 3.19 -32.45
N ALA A 467 -0.34 4.50 -32.51
CA ALA A 467 -1.25 5.12 -33.45
C ALA A 467 -0.50 5.73 -34.64
N SER A 468 -1.17 5.82 -35.79
CA SER A 468 -0.56 6.24 -37.05
C SER A 468 -0.66 7.75 -37.29
N GLN A 469 -1.72 8.40 -36.79
CA GLN A 469 -1.96 9.82 -37.07
C GLN A 469 -2.31 10.58 -35.80
N MET A 470 -1.89 11.84 -35.79
CA MET A 470 -2.15 12.77 -34.71
C MET A 470 -2.57 14.12 -35.28
N GLN A 471 -3.63 14.70 -34.73
CA GLN A 471 -4.06 16.06 -35.04
C GLN A 471 -4.32 16.82 -33.75
N VAL A 472 -3.87 18.06 -33.66
CA VAL A 472 -4.15 18.96 -32.53
C VAL A 472 -5.07 20.06 -33.02
N PHE A 473 -6.25 20.13 -32.44
CA PHE A 473 -7.22 21.20 -32.68
C PHE A 473 -7.22 22.14 -31.50
N LEU A 474 -6.97 23.42 -31.72
CA LEU A 474 -7.07 24.44 -30.69
C LEU A 474 -8.37 25.20 -30.86
N PHE A 475 -8.93 25.65 -29.74
CA PHE A 475 -10.13 26.48 -29.73
C PHE A 475 -9.71 27.95 -29.64
N ASP A 476 -10.07 28.74 -30.65
CA ASP A 476 -9.76 30.17 -30.73
C ASP A 476 -10.96 30.92 -31.36
N ASP A 477 -11.35 32.06 -30.80
CA ASP A 477 -12.47 32.89 -31.30
C ASP A 477 -13.75 32.12 -31.69
N ASN A 478 -14.15 31.15 -30.86
CA ASN A 478 -15.35 30.32 -31.05
C ASN A 478 -15.30 29.39 -32.28
N GLN A 479 -14.11 29.14 -32.84
CA GLN A 479 -13.88 28.21 -33.94
C GLN A 479 -12.76 27.21 -33.60
N TYR A 480 -12.85 26.02 -34.19
CA TYR A 480 -11.78 25.02 -34.11
C TYR A 480 -10.79 25.28 -35.22
N ARG A 481 -9.51 25.40 -34.87
CA ARG A 481 -8.41 25.46 -35.83
C ARG A 481 -7.49 24.28 -35.63
N CYS A 482 -7.19 23.55 -36.70
CA CYS A 482 -6.11 22.57 -36.67
C CYS A 482 -4.79 23.34 -36.59
N ASP A 483 -4.04 23.14 -35.51
CA ASP A 483 -2.76 23.81 -35.27
C ASP A 483 -1.59 22.89 -35.64
N PHE A 484 -1.80 21.57 -35.60
CA PHE A 484 -0.80 20.58 -35.98
C PHE A 484 -1.43 19.30 -36.50
N ALA A 485 -0.77 18.67 -37.47
CA ALA A 485 -1.15 17.36 -37.97
C ALA A 485 0.03 16.56 -38.50
N VAL A 486 0.06 15.29 -38.14
CA VAL A 486 1.01 14.29 -38.65
C VAL A 486 0.26 13.04 -39.06
N ASN A 487 0.66 12.48 -40.19
CA ASN A 487 0.15 11.21 -40.72
C ASN A 487 1.33 10.30 -41.08
N ASP A 488 1.43 9.14 -40.43
CA ASP A 488 2.48 8.14 -40.66
C ASP A 488 3.89 8.76 -40.63
N GLY A 489 4.16 9.62 -39.64
CA GLY A 489 5.43 10.30 -39.43
C GLY A 489 5.68 11.53 -40.30
N MET A 490 4.79 11.83 -41.24
CA MET A 490 4.91 13.00 -42.12
C MET A 490 4.00 14.14 -41.66
N SER A 491 4.58 15.33 -41.51
CA SER A 491 3.83 16.56 -41.22
C SER A 491 2.89 16.88 -42.38
N VAL A 492 1.64 17.18 -42.05
CA VAL A 492 0.62 17.66 -42.99
C VAL A 492 0.38 19.14 -42.72
N ASP A 493 0.17 19.93 -43.77
CA ASP A 493 -0.18 21.35 -43.61
C ASP A 493 -1.54 21.47 -42.88
N PRO A 494 -1.58 22.03 -41.66
CA PRO A 494 -2.81 22.11 -40.87
C PRO A 494 -3.93 22.90 -41.56
N LEU A 495 -3.59 23.86 -42.44
CA LEU A 495 -4.57 24.67 -43.18
C LEU A 495 -5.38 23.85 -44.20
N THR A 496 -4.88 22.68 -44.59
CA THR A 496 -5.55 21.78 -45.54
C THR A 496 -6.60 20.89 -44.88
N ILE A 497 -6.61 20.81 -43.54
CA ILE A 497 -7.49 19.94 -42.77
C ILE A 497 -8.83 20.62 -42.58
N LYS A 498 -9.89 20.00 -43.12
CA LYS A 498 -11.27 20.41 -42.91
C LYS A 498 -11.96 19.42 -41.99
N LEU A 499 -12.66 19.95 -40.98
CA LEU A 499 -13.51 19.16 -40.11
C LEU A 499 -14.73 18.65 -40.90
N THR A 500 -15.05 17.38 -40.72
CA THR A 500 -16.31 16.79 -41.15
C THR A 500 -17.42 17.11 -40.15
N ALA A 501 -18.68 17.05 -40.58
CA ALA A 501 -19.81 17.30 -39.68
C ALA A 501 -19.85 16.35 -38.46
N ALA A 502 -19.37 15.10 -38.63
CA ALA A 502 -19.26 14.13 -37.54
C ALA A 502 -18.17 14.52 -36.52
N GLU A 503 -17.04 15.03 -37.00
CA GLU A 503 -15.95 15.55 -36.14
C GLU A 503 -16.40 16.78 -35.38
N GLU A 504 -17.07 17.74 -36.03
CA GLU A 504 -17.63 18.92 -35.36
C GLU A 504 -18.58 18.53 -34.22
N THR A 505 -19.37 17.49 -34.42
CA THR A 505 -20.30 16.98 -33.40
C THR A 505 -19.55 16.39 -32.19
N CYS A 506 -18.52 15.55 -32.41
CA CYS A 506 -17.68 15.04 -31.31
C CYS A 506 -16.99 16.18 -30.55
N LEU A 507 -16.42 17.15 -31.27
CA LEU A 507 -15.73 18.29 -30.66
C LEU A 507 -16.70 19.14 -29.80
N GLN A 508 -17.92 19.37 -30.28
CA GLN A 508 -18.97 20.05 -29.50
C GLN A 508 -19.38 19.28 -28.24
N GLN A 509 -19.47 17.94 -28.30
CA GLN A 509 -19.74 17.13 -27.12
C GLN A 509 -18.62 17.22 -26.09
N ILE A 510 -17.36 17.15 -26.52
CA ILE A 510 -16.19 17.30 -25.65
C ILE A 510 -16.24 18.65 -24.94
N MET A 511 -16.57 19.73 -25.65
CA MET A 511 -16.72 21.06 -25.05
C MET A 511 -17.82 21.15 -23.98
N GLN A 512 -18.87 20.33 -24.08
CA GLN A 512 -19.98 20.34 -23.13
C GLN A 512 -19.77 19.42 -21.93
N LEU A 513 -19.17 18.25 -22.17
CA LEU A 513 -19.07 17.17 -21.19
C LEU A 513 -17.67 17.03 -20.58
N SER A 514 -16.65 17.59 -21.23
CA SER A 514 -15.23 17.37 -20.90
C SER A 514 -14.80 15.89 -20.93
N ASP A 515 -15.60 15.04 -21.57
CA ASP A 515 -15.34 13.61 -21.72
C ASP A 515 -14.80 13.30 -23.12
N PRO A 516 -13.90 12.33 -23.28
CA PRO A 516 -13.37 11.95 -24.57
C PRO A 516 -14.41 11.32 -25.49
N CYS A 517 -14.36 11.66 -26.79
CA CYS A 517 -15.17 11.02 -27.82
C CYS A 517 -14.37 9.85 -28.40
N VAL A 518 -14.90 8.62 -28.30
CA VAL A 518 -14.24 7.42 -28.85
C VAL A 518 -15.08 6.84 -29.98
N GLN A 519 -14.45 6.62 -31.12
CA GLN A 519 -14.99 5.92 -32.29
C GLN A 519 -14.13 4.68 -32.61
N SER A 520 -14.59 3.83 -33.53
CA SER A 520 -13.99 2.51 -33.81
C SER A 520 -12.47 2.48 -33.97
N ASN A 521 -11.87 3.53 -34.53
CA ASN A 521 -10.42 3.66 -34.72
C ASN A 521 -9.89 5.07 -34.43
N VAL A 522 -10.66 5.91 -33.73
CA VAL A 522 -10.28 7.30 -33.45
C VAL A 522 -10.64 7.66 -32.02
N ILE A 523 -9.71 8.32 -31.33
CA ILE A 523 -9.96 8.95 -30.04
C ILE A 523 -9.80 10.46 -30.18
N TYR A 524 -10.74 11.19 -29.59
CA TYR A 524 -10.67 12.62 -29.38
C TYR A 524 -10.58 12.89 -27.88
N GLU A 525 -9.40 13.28 -27.42
CA GLU A 525 -9.10 13.61 -26.02
C GLU A 525 -9.12 15.12 -25.79
N PRO A 526 -9.84 15.63 -24.78
CA PRO A 526 -9.75 17.03 -24.39
C PRO A 526 -8.36 17.37 -23.84
N LEU A 527 -7.78 18.46 -24.34
CA LEU A 527 -6.59 19.07 -23.78
C LEU A 527 -7.01 20.03 -22.67
N MET A 528 -6.98 19.53 -21.42
CA MET A 528 -7.45 20.25 -20.24
C MET A 528 -6.32 20.99 -19.51
N SER A 529 -6.51 22.29 -19.28
CA SER A 529 -5.66 23.07 -18.37
C SER A 529 -6.52 23.91 -17.43
N HIS A 530 -6.23 23.87 -16.13
CA HIS A 530 -6.98 24.62 -15.08
C HIS A 530 -8.51 24.50 -15.19
N SER A 531 -9.02 23.31 -15.51
CA SER A 531 -10.46 23.03 -15.74
C SER A 531 -11.07 23.71 -16.97
N GLN A 532 -10.27 24.17 -17.92
CA GLN A 532 -10.69 24.67 -19.22
C GLN A 532 -10.13 23.81 -20.36
N ILE A 533 -10.90 23.67 -21.42
CA ILE A 533 -10.48 22.98 -22.64
C ILE A 533 -9.69 23.97 -23.49
N VAL A 534 -8.39 23.74 -23.62
CA VAL A 534 -7.49 24.53 -24.48
C VAL A 534 -7.59 24.05 -25.94
N GLY A 535 -7.94 22.78 -26.13
CA GLY A 535 -8.07 22.15 -27.43
C GLY A 535 -8.47 20.68 -27.33
N VAL A 536 -8.36 19.97 -28.45
CA VAL A 536 -8.62 18.54 -28.55
C VAL A 536 -7.47 17.87 -29.29
N LEU A 537 -6.97 16.79 -28.71
CA LEU A 537 -6.02 15.88 -29.32
C LEU A 537 -6.78 14.74 -30.00
N LYS A 538 -6.62 14.61 -31.31
CA LYS A 538 -7.19 13.52 -32.07
C LYS A 538 -6.09 12.52 -32.45
N ILE A 539 -6.35 11.26 -32.15
CA ILE A 539 -5.44 10.14 -32.43
C ILE A 539 -6.20 9.13 -33.30
N VAL A 540 -5.58 8.72 -34.41
CA VAL A 540 -6.18 7.79 -35.37
C VAL A 540 -5.34 6.53 -35.47
N TYR A 541 -6.03 5.39 -35.44
CA TYR A 541 -5.47 4.05 -35.63
C TYR A 541 -5.75 3.53 -37.04
N GLN A 542 -4.81 2.74 -37.57
CA GLN A 542 -4.99 2.07 -38.87
C GLN A 542 -6.09 1.01 -38.84
N ASN A 543 -6.27 0.34 -37.70
CA ASN A 543 -7.26 -0.71 -37.49
C ASN A 543 -8.22 -0.35 -36.36
N THR A 544 -9.40 -0.96 -36.38
CA THR A 544 -10.35 -0.89 -35.26
C THR A 544 -9.70 -1.43 -33.99
N ARG A 545 -9.80 -0.69 -32.89
CA ARG A 545 -9.25 -1.05 -31.57
C ARG A 545 -10.32 -0.86 -30.51
N GLU A 546 -10.43 -1.83 -29.59
CA GLU A 546 -11.21 -1.65 -28.36
C GLU A 546 -10.36 -0.93 -27.32
N PHE A 547 -10.94 0.04 -26.63
CA PHE A 547 -10.28 0.83 -25.59
C PHE A 547 -10.89 0.51 -24.24
N ASP A 548 -10.07 0.01 -23.33
CA ASP A 548 -10.49 -0.24 -21.95
C ASP A 548 -10.45 1.04 -21.10
N VAL A 549 -10.77 0.91 -19.81
CA VAL A 549 -10.82 2.03 -18.87
C VAL A 549 -9.41 2.55 -18.54
N ASP A 550 -8.41 1.66 -18.58
CA ASP A 550 -7.03 1.99 -18.22
C ASP A 550 -6.37 2.79 -19.36
N ASP A 551 -6.60 2.40 -20.62
CA ASP A 551 -6.20 3.13 -21.82
C ASP A 551 -6.70 4.59 -21.75
N ARG A 552 -8.00 4.79 -21.46
CA ARG A 552 -8.60 6.13 -21.34
C ARG A 552 -8.00 6.96 -20.21
N THR A 553 -7.70 6.32 -19.09
CA THR A 553 -7.08 7.00 -17.94
C THR A 553 -5.68 7.50 -18.32
N LEU A 554 -4.90 6.66 -19.00
CA LEU A 554 -3.57 7.01 -19.47
C LEU A 554 -3.60 8.17 -20.48
N PHE A 555 -4.52 8.10 -21.46
CA PHE A 555 -4.77 9.18 -22.42
C PHE A 555 -5.05 10.51 -21.74
N SER A 556 -5.98 10.52 -20.78
CA SER A 556 -6.37 11.74 -20.06
C SER A 556 -5.20 12.37 -19.30
N ILE A 557 -4.35 11.55 -18.67
CA ILE A 557 -3.17 12.04 -17.95
C ILE A 557 -2.20 12.73 -18.93
N VAL A 558 -1.87 12.06 -20.04
CA VAL A 558 -0.91 12.62 -21.01
C VAL A 558 -1.48 13.85 -21.72
N ALA A 559 -2.77 13.83 -22.08
CA ALA A 559 -3.46 14.96 -22.68
C ALA A 559 -3.46 16.19 -21.75
N SER A 560 -3.65 15.99 -20.45
CA SER A 560 -3.60 17.08 -19.46
C SER A 560 -2.20 17.71 -19.37
N VAL A 561 -1.14 16.89 -19.36
CA VAL A 561 0.23 17.42 -19.34
C VAL A 561 0.58 18.13 -20.64
N ALA A 562 0.15 17.58 -21.78
CA ALA A 562 0.31 18.21 -23.08
C ALA A 562 -0.41 19.56 -23.15
N ALA A 563 -1.64 19.65 -22.62
CA ALA A 563 -2.41 20.89 -22.56
C ALA A 563 -1.67 22.00 -21.82
N ILE A 564 -1.09 21.68 -20.65
CA ILE A 564 -0.29 22.62 -19.85
C ILE A 564 0.94 23.10 -20.65
N ALA A 565 1.67 22.17 -21.29
CA ALA A 565 2.85 22.51 -22.08
C ALA A 565 2.50 23.41 -23.28
N ILE A 566 1.43 23.07 -24.02
CA ILE A 566 0.93 23.85 -25.16
C ILE A 566 0.48 25.25 -24.70
N GLU A 567 -0.27 25.35 -23.61
CA GLU A 567 -0.72 26.63 -23.07
C GLU A 567 0.47 27.50 -22.65
N ASN A 568 1.45 26.93 -21.93
CA ASN A 568 2.66 27.64 -21.52
C ASN A 568 3.45 28.18 -22.72
N ALA A 569 3.63 27.36 -23.76
CA ALA A 569 4.30 27.79 -24.99
C ALA A 569 3.52 28.91 -25.71
N ARG A 570 2.19 28.81 -25.82
CA ARG A 570 1.34 29.87 -26.41
C ARG A 570 1.40 31.17 -25.62
N LEU A 571 1.33 31.09 -24.30
CA LEU A 571 1.44 32.25 -23.40
C LEU A 571 2.80 32.91 -23.55
N TYR A 572 3.88 32.12 -23.57
CA TYR A 572 5.24 32.63 -23.78
C TYR A 572 5.38 33.33 -25.14
N MET A 573 4.87 32.73 -26.22
CA MET A 573 4.88 33.34 -27.55
C MET A 573 4.12 34.67 -27.58
N THR A 574 2.97 34.74 -26.90
CA THR A 574 2.15 35.95 -26.80
C THR A 574 2.89 37.06 -26.05
N VAL A 575 3.43 36.73 -24.87
CA VAL A 575 4.20 37.67 -24.05
C VAL A 575 5.44 38.17 -24.81
N ASN A 576 6.17 37.27 -25.47
CA ASN A 576 7.37 37.64 -26.21
C ASN A 576 7.04 38.52 -27.44
N SER A 577 5.94 38.23 -28.13
CA SER A 577 5.43 39.05 -29.24
C SER A 577 5.05 40.46 -28.77
N GLN A 578 4.33 40.57 -27.65
CA GLN A 578 3.98 41.86 -27.03
C GLN A 578 5.23 42.61 -26.53
N HIS A 579 6.19 41.91 -25.93
CA HIS A 579 7.44 42.50 -25.47
C HIS A 579 8.23 43.14 -26.63
N ASN A 580 8.37 42.40 -27.75
CA ASN A 580 9.04 42.91 -28.93
C ASN A 580 8.33 44.14 -29.52
N GLU A 581 7.00 44.13 -29.54
CA GLU A 581 6.18 45.27 -30.00
C GLU A 581 6.38 46.53 -29.16
N ILE A 582 6.31 46.40 -27.82
CA ILE A 582 6.55 47.52 -26.90
C ILE A 582 8.00 48.02 -27.02
N LYS A 583 8.96 47.10 -27.18
CA LYS A 583 10.38 47.44 -27.34
C LYS A 583 10.63 48.25 -28.62
N ALA A 584 10.06 47.83 -29.75
CA ALA A 584 10.15 48.54 -31.02
C ALA A 584 9.57 49.97 -30.89
N LEU A 585 8.36 50.08 -30.33
CA LEU A 585 7.71 51.38 -30.11
C LEU A 585 8.53 52.29 -29.17
N TYR A 586 9.08 51.75 -28.09
CA TYR A 586 9.93 52.49 -27.15
C TYR A 586 11.23 52.98 -27.79
N GLN A 587 11.90 52.13 -28.57
CA GLN A 587 13.13 52.51 -29.28
C GLN A 587 12.86 53.61 -30.31
N ALA A 588 11.77 53.50 -31.06
CA ALA A 588 11.35 54.49 -32.03
C ALA A 588 10.98 55.83 -31.35
N THR A 589 10.24 55.81 -30.24
CA THR A 589 9.88 57.05 -29.52
C THR A 589 11.07 57.72 -28.82
N ALA A 590 12.03 56.95 -28.32
CA ALA A 590 13.25 57.48 -27.69
C ALA A 590 14.21 58.15 -28.68
N SER A 591 14.14 57.84 -29.98
CA SER A 591 14.96 58.50 -31.00
C SER A 591 14.47 59.92 -31.31
N LEU A 592 13.16 60.19 -31.13
CA LEU A 592 12.51 61.46 -31.48
C LEU A 592 13.01 62.67 -30.68
N TYR A 593 13.57 62.47 -29.50
CA TYR A 593 14.00 63.55 -28.60
C TYR A 593 15.50 63.85 -28.64
N ARG A 594 16.22 63.35 -29.66
CA ARG A 594 17.69 63.45 -29.75
C ARG A 594 18.21 64.62 -30.58
N THR A 595 17.34 65.28 -31.34
CA THR A 595 17.71 66.39 -32.23
C THR A 595 16.89 67.63 -31.95
N ASP A 596 17.50 68.78 -32.22
CA ASP A 596 16.89 70.11 -32.17
C ASP A 596 16.49 70.60 -33.59
N ASP A 597 16.76 69.83 -34.64
CA ASP A 597 16.49 70.17 -36.03
C ASP A 597 15.24 69.45 -36.57
N LEU A 598 14.31 70.22 -37.15
CA LEU A 598 13.03 69.68 -37.62
C LEU A 598 13.19 68.73 -38.82
N GLN A 599 14.20 68.97 -39.67
CA GLN A 599 14.43 68.17 -40.86
C GLN A 599 15.10 66.84 -40.49
N GLU A 600 16.06 66.87 -39.56
CA GLU A 600 16.64 65.67 -38.95
C GLU A 600 15.59 64.86 -38.18
N LEU A 601 14.72 65.51 -37.39
CA LEU A 601 13.61 64.82 -36.72
C LEU A 601 12.68 64.15 -37.73
N GLY A 602 12.30 64.87 -38.80
CA GLY A 602 11.49 64.31 -39.87
C GLY A 602 12.14 63.09 -40.53
N TRP A 603 13.47 63.14 -40.71
CA TRP A 603 14.23 62.01 -41.22
C TRP A 603 14.24 60.83 -40.25
N LEU A 604 14.46 61.06 -38.96
CA LEU A 604 14.39 60.02 -37.93
C LEU A 604 13.00 59.37 -37.83
N ILE A 605 11.92 60.15 -37.91
CA ILE A 605 10.54 59.63 -37.90
C ILE A 605 10.32 58.70 -39.09
N THR A 606 10.61 59.18 -40.29
CA THR A 606 10.40 58.41 -41.53
C THR A 606 11.35 57.21 -41.63
N ALA A 607 12.61 57.35 -41.21
CA ALA A 607 13.58 56.25 -41.14
C ALA A 607 13.15 55.17 -40.15
N SER A 608 12.69 55.53 -38.95
CA SER A 608 12.22 54.56 -37.96
C SER A 608 11.04 53.74 -38.48
N VAL A 609 10.15 54.37 -39.26
CA VAL A 609 9.02 53.68 -39.91
C VAL A 609 9.51 52.72 -41.00
N VAL A 610 10.47 53.13 -41.82
CA VAL A 610 10.99 52.30 -42.92
C VAL A 610 11.84 51.13 -42.39
N GLU A 611 12.73 51.37 -41.43
CA GLU A 611 13.68 50.39 -40.89
C GLU A 611 13.00 49.36 -39.97
N GLU A 612 12.14 49.81 -39.05
CA GLU A 612 11.52 48.92 -38.06
C GLU A 612 10.31 48.18 -38.64
N PHE A 613 9.63 48.77 -39.63
CA PHE A 613 8.40 48.20 -40.19
C PHE A 613 8.55 47.68 -41.63
N ASN A 614 9.66 47.82 -42.34
CA ASN A 614 9.97 47.12 -43.62
C ASN A 614 8.90 47.16 -44.75
N TYR A 615 7.80 47.90 -44.63
CA TYR A 615 6.61 47.73 -45.48
C TYR A 615 6.39 48.82 -46.54
N ALA A 616 7.07 49.96 -46.47
CA ALA A 616 6.62 51.10 -47.24
C ALA A 616 7.64 52.21 -47.41
N ASP A 617 7.46 52.96 -48.49
CA ASP A 617 7.95 54.31 -48.62
C ASP A 617 7.13 55.24 -47.73
N CYS A 618 7.79 56.09 -46.94
CA CYS A 618 7.18 56.91 -45.92
C CYS A 618 7.51 58.39 -46.14
N GLY A 619 6.48 59.24 -46.21
CA GLY A 619 6.60 60.69 -46.29
C GLY A 619 6.04 61.38 -45.06
N LEU A 620 6.73 62.43 -44.60
CA LEU A 620 6.24 63.35 -43.59
C LEU A 620 5.82 64.66 -44.27
N MET A 621 4.56 65.07 -44.09
CA MET A 621 4.06 66.37 -44.53
C MET A 621 3.58 67.19 -43.34
N LEU A 622 3.99 68.45 -43.24
CA LEU A 622 3.56 69.36 -42.18
C LEU A 622 2.61 70.41 -42.74
N PHE A 623 1.67 70.86 -41.93
CA PHE A 623 0.70 71.87 -42.31
C PHE A 623 1.31 73.28 -42.20
N ASP A 624 1.40 73.98 -43.32
CA ASP A 624 1.74 75.41 -43.38
C ASP A 624 0.45 76.22 -43.22
N ALA A 625 0.29 76.87 -42.07
CA ALA A 625 -0.89 77.65 -41.73
C ALA A 625 -1.05 78.92 -42.60
N ASP A 626 0.04 79.50 -43.08
CA ASP A 626 0.01 80.73 -43.90
C ASP A 626 -0.44 80.41 -45.33
N LYS A 627 0.01 79.28 -45.87
CA LYS A 627 -0.33 78.82 -47.24
C LYS A 627 -1.55 77.90 -47.30
N LYS A 628 -2.03 77.41 -46.15
CA LYS A 628 -3.10 76.39 -46.02
C LYS A 628 -2.81 75.10 -46.81
N ASN A 629 -1.53 74.72 -46.88
CA ASN A 629 -1.06 73.57 -47.64
C ASN A 629 -0.32 72.59 -46.73
N LEU A 630 -0.28 71.32 -47.12
CA LEU A 630 0.61 70.30 -46.59
C LEU A 630 1.92 70.33 -47.39
N GLU A 631 3.01 70.65 -46.72
CA GLU A 631 4.36 70.68 -47.30
C GLU A 631 5.11 69.41 -46.91
N ARG A 632 5.59 68.65 -47.90
CA ARG A 632 6.44 67.49 -47.66
C ARG A 632 7.82 67.94 -47.19
N ILE A 633 8.19 67.53 -45.98
CA ILE A 633 9.48 67.89 -45.35
C ILE A 633 10.50 66.80 -45.63
N VAL A 634 10.09 65.54 -45.45
CA VAL A 634 10.98 64.38 -45.62
C VAL A 634 10.23 63.24 -46.30
N ARG A 635 11.00 62.42 -47.01
CA ARG A 635 10.57 61.16 -47.60
C ARG A 635 11.70 60.14 -47.45
N ASN A 636 11.38 58.92 -47.07
CA ASN A 636 12.34 57.83 -46.89
C ASN A 636 11.73 56.53 -47.43
N GLY A 637 12.55 55.69 -48.07
CA GLY A 637 12.10 54.44 -48.69
C GLY A 637 12.60 54.24 -50.12
N SER A 638 11.99 53.28 -50.81
CA SER A 638 12.43 52.79 -52.12
C SER A 638 11.89 53.62 -53.30
N TYR A 639 11.12 54.69 -53.06
CA TYR A 639 10.57 55.53 -54.13
C TYR A 639 11.45 56.78 -54.31
N ASN A 640 12.06 56.90 -55.48
CA ASN A 640 13.02 57.95 -55.78
C ASN A 640 12.30 59.20 -56.37
N LEU A 641 11.44 59.83 -55.57
CA LEU A 641 10.69 61.05 -55.94
C LEU A 641 11.33 62.30 -55.31
N GLN A 642 11.32 63.43 -56.02
CA GLN A 642 11.78 64.71 -55.45
C GLN A 642 10.92 65.09 -54.23
N VAL A 643 11.59 65.60 -53.18
CA VAL A 643 10.98 65.98 -51.89
C VAL A 643 9.91 67.07 -52.04
N ALA A 644 9.96 67.88 -53.11
CA ALA A 644 9.06 69.01 -53.31
C ALA A 644 7.65 68.59 -53.79
N GLY A 645 6.73 68.38 -52.86
CA GLY A 645 5.30 68.24 -53.13
C GLY A 645 4.47 69.02 -52.12
N SER A 646 3.83 70.11 -52.56
CA SER A 646 2.85 70.87 -51.78
C SER A 646 1.45 70.43 -52.20
N LEU A 647 0.62 70.03 -51.23
CA LEU A 647 -0.77 69.64 -51.47
C LEU A 647 -1.73 70.62 -50.76
N PRO A 648 -2.80 71.10 -51.42
CA PRO A 648 -3.83 71.87 -50.74
C PRO A 648 -4.49 71.02 -49.65
N ALA A 649 -4.55 71.50 -48.41
CA ALA A 649 -5.20 70.75 -47.34
C ALA A 649 -6.73 70.61 -47.54
N SER A 650 -7.33 71.53 -48.31
CA SER A 650 -8.72 71.42 -48.79
C SER A 650 -8.87 70.59 -50.08
N GLY A 651 -7.78 70.00 -50.57
CA GLY A 651 -7.75 69.25 -51.82
C GLY A 651 -8.46 67.90 -51.72
N THR A 652 -8.54 67.23 -52.86
CA THR A 652 -8.92 65.82 -52.97
C THR A 652 -7.69 64.94 -52.77
N GLY A 653 -7.86 63.67 -52.40
CA GLY A 653 -6.75 62.75 -52.09
C GLY A 653 -6.90 62.06 -50.74
N LEU A 654 -6.24 60.91 -50.55
CA LEU A 654 -6.15 60.23 -49.25
C LEU A 654 -5.44 61.12 -48.22
N VAL A 655 -4.33 61.75 -48.62
CA VAL A 655 -3.54 62.67 -47.77
C VAL A 655 -4.32 63.88 -47.27
N PRO A 656 -4.93 64.73 -48.12
CA PRO A 656 -5.78 65.83 -47.65
C PRO A 656 -7.02 65.37 -46.85
N THR A 657 -7.53 64.17 -47.12
CA THR A 657 -8.67 63.61 -46.38
C THR A 657 -8.29 63.30 -44.94
N ALA A 658 -7.17 62.60 -44.72
CA ALA A 658 -6.66 62.32 -43.37
C ALA A 658 -6.38 63.63 -42.60
N ALA A 659 -5.80 64.64 -43.26
CA ALA A 659 -5.50 65.92 -42.64
C ALA A 659 -6.78 66.70 -42.24
N ARG A 660 -7.83 66.64 -43.06
CA ARG A 660 -9.10 67.35 -42.81
C ARG A 660 -9.96 66.65 -41.76
N GLU A 661 -10.05 65.33 -41.83
CA GLU A 661 -10.91 64.53 -40.95
C GLU A 661 -10.25 64.25 -39.59
N GLY A 662 -8.92 64.34 -39.50
CA GLY A 662 -8.18 63.97 -38.30
C GLY A 662 -8.36 62.48 -37.96
N GLN A 663 -8.57 61.65 -38.98
CA GLN A 663 -8.70 60.20 -38.86
C GLN A 663 -7.69 59.51 -39.77
N THR A 664 -7.18 58.36 -39.32
CA THR A 664 -6.34 57.49 -40.13
C THR A 664 -7.13 56.98 -41.34
N VAL A 665 -6.57 57.14 -42.54
CA VAL A 665 -7.17 56.68 -43.80
C VAL A 665 -6.36 55.52 -44.33
N TYR A 666 -7.01 54.38 -44.59
CA TYR A 666 -6.38 53.19 -45.14
C TYR A 666 -7.05 52.75 -46.43
N ALA A 667 -6.26 52.63 -47.50
CA ALA A 667 -6.66 52.08 -48.78
C ALA A 667 -5.92 50.74 -48.99
N PRO A 668 -6.56 49.58 -48.75
CA PRO A 668 -5.93 48.27 -48.95
C PRO A 668 -5.66 47.96 -50.44
N ASP A 669 -6.42 48.59 -51.34
CA ASP A 669 -6.18 48.60 -52.78
C ASP A 669 -6.44 50.01 -53.30
N VAL A 670 -5.37 50.73 -53.66
CA VAL A 670 -5.47 52.11 -54.14
C VAL A 670 -6.12 52.21 -55.52
N SER A 671 -6.14 51.12 -56.31
CA SER A 671 -6.83 51.11 -57.61
C SER A 671 -8.35 51.09 -57.46
N ALA A 672 -8.84 50.61 -56.31
CA ALA A 672 -10.26 50.54 -55.96
C ALA A 672 -10.75 51.76 -55.15
N ASP A 673 -9.84 52.57 -54.57
CA ASP A 673 -10.22 53.75 -53.79
C ASP A 673 -10.34 55.01 -54.68
N PRO A 674 -11.53 55.58 -54.87
CA PRO A 674 -11.72 56.75 -55.74
C PRO A 674 -11.08 58.03 -55.21
N ARG A 675 -10.63 58.05 -53.95
CA ARG A 675 -9.90 59.17 -53.35
C ARG A 675 -8.41 59.10 -53.64
N TYR A 676 -7.89 57.98 -54.13
CA TYR A 676 -6.48 57.86 -54.45
C TYR A 676 -6.12 58.76 -55.64
N LEU A 677 -5.09 59.59 -55.44
CA LEU A 677 -4.49 60.37 -56.51
C LEU A 677 -3.11 59.78 -56.80
N PRO A 678 -2.86 59.25 -58.01
CA PRO A 678 -1.61 58.59 -58.31
C PRO A 678 -0.43 59.55 -58.15
N SER A 679 0.38 59.32 -57.13
CA SER A 679 1.65 60.04 -56.89
C SER A 679 2.86 59.21 -57.34
N GLU A 680 2.73 57.89 -57.37
CA GLU A 680 3.70 56.92 -57.88
C GLU A 680 2.96 55.74 -58.51
N LEU A 681 3.49 55.19 -59.61
CA LEU A 681 2.82 54.12 -60.38
C LEU A 681 2.85 52.75 -59.71
N ARG A 682 3.71 52.54 -58.71
CA ARG A 682 3.94 51.24 -58.06
C ARG A 682 3.15 51.03 -56.77
N THR A 683 2.53 52.08 -56.22
CA THR A 683 1.73 51.98 -54.99
C THR A 683 0.50 51.10 -55.25
N GLN A 684 0.32 50.07 -54.42
CA GLN A 684 -0.85 49.18 -54.43
C GLN A 684 -1.70 49.34 -53.17
N SER A 685 -1.10 49.71 -52.02
CA SER A 685 -1.82 50.09 -50.80
C SER A 685 -1.23 51.35 -50.16
N GLU A 686 -2.06 52.15 -49.50
CA GLU A 686 -1.65 53.41 -48.87
C GLU A 686 -2.31 53.56 -47.49
N LEU A 687 -1.52 53.98 -46.51
CA LEU A 687 -1.94 54.29 -45.14
C LEU A 687 -1.50 55.72 -44.81
N VAL A 688 -2.47 56.59 -44.52
CA VAL A 688 -2.20 57.96 -44.11
C VAL A 688 -2.66 58.17 -42.67
N ILE A 689 -1.73 58.61 -41.82
CA ILE A 689 -1.94 58.84 -40.39
C ILE A 689 -1.80 60.34 -40.10
N PRO A 690 -2.84 61.01 -39.58
CA PRO A 690 -2.73 62.41 -39.18
C PRO A 690 -1.86 62.58 -37.93
N LEU A 691 -1.04 63.63 -37.92
CA LEU A 691 -0.27 64.05 -36.76
C LEU A 691 -1.10 65.05 -35.95
N ILE A 692 -1.67 64.60 -34.83
CA ILE A 692 -2.66 65.35 -34.06
C ILE A 692 -2.05 65.79 -32.73
N THR A 693 -2.31 67.05 -32.37
CA THR A 693 -1.93 67.63 -31.08
C THR A 693 -3.12 68.33 -30.44
N SER A 694 -2.91 68.93 -29.26
CA SER A 694 -3.92 69.79 -28.61
C SER A 694 -4.40 70.97 -29.48
N ARG A 695 -3.63 71.34 -30.51
CA ARG A 695 -3.94 72.44 -31.43
C ARG A 695 -4.59 72.00 -32.74
N GLY A 696 -4.86 70.70 -32.88
CA GLY A 696 -5.41 70.08 -34.08
C GLY A 696 -4.35 69.33 -34.89
N VAL A 697 -4.66 69.09 -36.16
CA VAL A 697 -3.78 68.37 -37.10
C VAL A 697 -2.63 69.29 -37.54
N ILE A 698 -1.40 68.91 -37.22
CA ILE A 698 -0.18 69.67 -37.56
C ILE A 698 0.54 69.12 -38.80
N GLY A 699 0.12 67.95 -39.29
CA GLY A 699 0.72 67.28 -40.43
C GLY A 699 0.12 65.89 -40.65
N VAL A 700 0.72 65.12 -41.55
CA VAL A 700 0.40 63.73 -41.82
C VAL A 700 1.65 62.90 -42.07
N LEU A 701 1.57 61.63 -41.74
CA LEU A 701 2.50 60.59 -42.13
C LEU A 701 1.83 59.76 -43.25
N ASP A 702 2.49 59.67 -44.40
CA ASP A 702 1.99 59.09 -45.65
C ASP A 702 2.82 57.84 -45.97
N LEU A 703 2.24 56.64 -45.83
CA LEU A 703 2.92 55.36 -46.05
C LEU A 703 2.36 54.66 -47.28
N GLN A 704 3.24 54.26 -48.20
CA GLN A 704 2.88 53.65 -49.48
C GLN A 704 3.61 52.31 -49.67
N SER A 705 2.88 51.26 -50.03
CA SER A 705 3.43 49.93 -50.29
C SER A 705 3.19 49.47 -51.72
N THR A 706 4.11 48.65 -52.25
CA THR A 706 3.93 47.95 -53.53
C THR A 706 3.08 46.69 -53.39
N GLU A 707 2.70 46.29 -52.18
CA GLU A 707 1.86 45.12 -51.92
C GLU A 707 0.40 45.52 -51.68
N LEU A 708 -0.53 44.68 -52.12
CA LEU A 708 -1.96 44.83 -51.78
C LEU A 708 -2.18 44.51 -50.31
N ASN A 709 -3.00 45.34 -49.66
CA ASN A 709 -3.38 45.21 -48.26
C ASN A 709 -2.19 45.03 -47.29
N ALA A 710 -1.08 45.76 -47.53
CA ALA A 710 0.18 45.54 -46.85
C ALA A 710 0.14 45.84 -45.33
N PHE A 711 -0.74 46.73 -44.89
CA PHE A 711 -0.76 47.21 -43.51
C PHE A 711 -1.83 46.47 -42.71
N THR A 712 -1.41 45.57 -41.83
CA THR A 712 -2.34 44.79 -40.99
C THR A 712 -3.02 45.67 -39.94
N GLY A 713 -4.09 45.15 -39.33
CA GLY A 713 -4.74 45.85 -38.21
C GLY A 713 -3.82 46.09 -37.01
N LYS A 714 -2.79 45.25 -36.84
CA LYS A 714 -1.76 45.43 -35.82
C LYS A 714 -0.84 46.60 -36.19
N ASP A 715 -0.32 46.62 -37.41
CA ASP A 715 0.61 47.67 -37.88
C ASP A 715 -0.03 49.06 -37.77
N ARG A 716 -1.30 49.18 -38.18
CA ARG A 716 -2.05 50.44 -38.10
C ARG A 716 -2.14 50.99 -36.66
N ARG A 717 -2.31 50.13 -35.65
CA ARG A 717 -2.38 50.55 -34.25
C ARG A 717 -1.01 51.02 -33.72
N VAL A 718 0.05 50.28 -34.03
CA VAL A 718 1.41 50.62 -33.60
C VAL A 718 1.86 51.92 -34.25
N LEU A 719 1.68 52.04 -35.57
CA LEU A 719 2.04 53.24 -36.33
C LEU A 719 1.25 54.48 -35.90
N GLN A 720 -0.04 54.31 -35.55
CA GLN A 720 -0.83 55.41 -35.02
C GLN A 720 -0.30 55.91 -33.67
N THR A 721 0.05 54.98 -32.77
CA THR A 721 0.66 55.33 -31.47
C THR A 721 2.02 56.02 -31.65
N PHE A 722 2.81 55.57 -32.61
CA PHE A 722 4.08 56.21 -32.96
C PHE A 722 3.86 57.63 -33.54
N ALA A 723 2.89 57.80 -34.43
CA ALA A 723 2.54 59.08 -35.03
C ALA A 723 2.05 60.10 -33.99
N GLU A 724 1.31 59.67 -32.97
CA GLU A 724 0.91 60.52 -31.84
C GLU A 724 2.14 61.07 -31.08
N SER A 725 3.14 60.22 -30.83
CA SER A 725 4.39 60.64 -30.19
C SER A 725 5.22 61.56 -31.09
N ALA A 726 5.28 61.27 -32.38
CA ALA A 726 5.95 62.12 -33.38
C ALA A 726 5.31 63.51 -33.48
N ALA A 727 3.97 63.59 -33.42
CA ALA A 727 3.26 64.85 -33.45
C ALA A 727 3.66 65.77 -32.27
N VAL A 728 3.74 65.19 -31.06
CA VAL A 728 4.19 65.93 -29.86
C VAL A 728 5.65 66.39 -30.00
N ALA A 729 6.55 65.54 -30.50
CA ALA A 729 7.95 65.90 -30.70
C ALA A 729 8.12 67.04 -31.72
N ILE A 730 7.39 66.97 -32.84
CA ILE A 730 7.38 68.02 -33.88
C ILE A 730 6.84 69.34 -33.31
N GLU A 731 5.72 69.31 -32.57
CA GLU A 731 5.15 70.51 -31.95
C GLU A 731 6.15 71.17 -30.98
N ASN A 732 6.84 70.36 -30.17
CA ASN A 732 7.84 70.85 -29.24
C ASN A 732 9.00 71.56 -29.96
N LEU A 733 9.54 71.00 -31.04
CA LEU A 733 10.60 71.65 -31.81
C LEU A 733 10.12 72.93 -32.49
N GLN A 734 8.93 72.94 -33.09
CA GLN A 734 8.35 74.15 -33.68
C GLN A 734 8.14 75.26 -32.62
N LEU A 735 7.71 74.88 -31.42
CA LEU A 735 7.56 75.80 -30.30
C LEU A 735 8.90 76.36 -29.81
N LEU A 736 9.91 75.50 -29.66
CA LEU A 736 11.26 75.93 -29.29
C LEU A 736 11.87 76.88 -30.33
N ALA A 737 11.70 76.59 -31.63
CA ALA A 737 12.14 77.46 -32.71
C ALA A 737 11.47 78.83 -32.63
N LYS A 738 10.16 78.89 -32.38
CA LYS A 738 9.41 80.14 -32.22
C LYS A 738 9.85 80.95 -30.99
N ILE A 739 10.13 80.27 -29.87
CA ILE A 739 10.68 80.92 -28.66
C ILE A 739 12.07 81.50 -28.94
N ARG A 740 12.96 80.73 -29.61
CA ARG A 740 14.31 81.18 -29.98
C ARG A 740 14.25 82.39 -30.92
N GLN A 741 13.36 82.37 -31.91
CA GLN A 741 13.15 83.50 -32.82
C GLN A 741 12.69 84.76 -32.06
N HIS A 742 11.67 84.63 -31.21
CA HIS A 742 11.21 85.75 -30.40
C HIS A 742 12.29 86.29 -29.45
N ALA A 743 13.10 85.42 -28.85
CA ALA A 743 14.22 85.82 -28.00
C ALA A 743 15.27 86.62 -28.79
N SER A 744 15.63 86.16 -30.00
CA SER A 744 16.54 86.88 -30.90
C SER A 744 15.99 88.26 -31.30
N ASP A 745 14.71 88.34 -31.67
CA ASP A 745 14.05 89.61 -32.01
C ASP A 745 14.03 90.59 -30.82
N LEU A 746 13.83 90.06 -29.60
CA LEU A 746 13.90 90.82 -28.35
C LEU A 746 15.32 91.31 -28.07
N GLU A 747 16.34 90.48 -28.25
CA GLU A 747 17.75 90.87 -28.07
C GLU A 747 18.14 92.01 -29.01
N VAL A 748 17.77 91.93 -30.30
CA VAL A 748 18.00 93.01 -31.27
C VAL A 748 17.30 94.29 -30.81
N ARG A 749 16.03 94.21 -30.42
CA ARG A 749 15.26 95.37 -29.96
C ARG A 749 15.82 95.99 -28.68
N VAL A 750 16.30 95.17 -27.74
CA VAL A 750 16.96 95.62 -26.51
C VAL A 750 18.29 96.31 -26.83
N ALA A 751 19.08 95.76 -27.76
CA ALA A 751 20.33 96.38 -28.20
C ALA A 751 20.10 97.76 -28.86
N GLU A 752 19.12 97.87 -29.76
CA GLU A 752 18.70 99.14 -30.36
C GLU A 752 18.27 100.14 -29.29
N ARG A 753 17.40 99.73 -28.36
CA ARG A 753 16.90 100.63 -27.33
C ARG A 753 17.98 101.06 -26.33
N THR A 754 18.93 100.16 -26.03
CA THR A 754 20.09 100.47 -25.19
C THR A 754 20.99 101.51 -25.85
N LYS A 755 21.20 101.42 -27.16
CA LYS A 755 21.96 102.41 -27.94
C LYS A 755 21.29 103.77 -27.95
N GLU A 756 19.97 103.82 -28.13
CA GLU A 756 19.19 105.07 -28.07
C GLU A 756 19.25 105.71 -26.68
N LEU A 757 19.11 104.91 -25.61
CA LEU A 757 19.23 105.38 -24.23
C LEU A 757 20.63 105.93 -23.93
N TRP A 758 21.69 105.26 -24.39
CA TRP A 758 23.07 105.74 -24.23
C TRP A 758 23.31 107.09 -24.92
N ALA A 759 22.78 107.26 -26.14
CA ALA A 759 22.86 108.53 -26.87
C ALA A 759 22.10 109.65 -26.15
N ALA A 760 20.90 109.36 -25.63
CA ALA A 760 20.12 110.31 -24.84
C ALA A 760 20.83 110.71 -23.54
N TRP A 761 21.41 109.73 -22.83
CA TRP A 761 22.15 109.95 -21.59
C TRP A 761 23.41 110.79 -21.79
N GLN A 762 24.19 110.53 -22.86
CA GLN A 762 25.34 111.38 -23.19
C GLN A 762 24.93 112.83 -23.45
N LYS A 763 23.85 113.05 -24.21
CA LYS A 763 23.36 114.41 -24.48
C LYS A 763 22.89 115.12 -23.21
N GLU A 764 22.21 114.42 -22.31
CA GLU A 764 21.81 114.96 -21.01
C GLU A 764 23.04 115.32 -20.15
N ARG A 765 24.05 114.45 -20.11
CA ARG A 765 25.30 114.70 -19.39
C ARG A 765 26.05 115.92 -19.94
N GLU A 766 26.20 116.04 -21.26
CA GLU A 766 26.79 117.21 -21.91
C GLU A 766 26.05 118.49 -21.55
N LEU A 767 24.71 118.46 -21.57
CA LEU A 767 23.87 119.59 -21.19
C LEU A 767 24.10 119.98 -19.71
N ASN A 768 24.23 118.99 -18.82
CA ASN A 768 24.45 119.23 -17.40
C ASN A 768 25.86 119.78 -17.10
N GLU A 769 26.88 119.30 -17.81
CA GLU A 769 28.24 119.86 -17.77
C GLU A 769 28.29 121.29 -18.32
N LEU A 770 27.55 121.58 -19.40
CA LEU A 770 27.43 122.93 -19.96
C LEU A 770 26.71 123.87 -18.98
N LYS A 771 25.62 123.42 -18.36
CA LYS A 771 24.88 124.14 -17.32
C LYS A 771 25.79 124.45 -16.13
N SER A 772 26.54 123.46 -15.64
CA SER A 772 27.46 123.63 -14.51
C SER A 772 28.57 124.63 -14.82
N ARG A 773 29.19 124.54 -16.01
CA ARG A 773 30.19 125.52 -16.48
C ARG A 773 29.63 126.92 -16.64
N PHE A 774 28.41 127.05 -17.15
CA PHE A 774 27.71 128.33 -17.29
C PHE A 774 27.47 128.95 -15.91
N VAL A 775 26.90 128.19 -14.97
CA VAL A 775 26.67 128.65 -13.58
C VAL A 775 27.98 129.06 -12.91
N MET A 776 29.06 128.28 -13.06
CA MET A 776 30.37 128.60 -12.50
C MET A 776 30.95 129.90 -13.10
N THR A 777 30.91 130.05 -14.43
CA THR A 777 31.40 131.24 -15.14
C THR A 777 30.61 132.49 -14.74
N ILE A 778 29.28 132.41 -14.76
CA ILE A 778 28.39 133.51 -14.37
C ILE A 778 28.59 133.90 -12.90
N SER A 779 28.68 132.90 -12.01
CA SER A 779 28.96 133.16 -10.59
C SER A 779 30.29 133.88 -10.40
N HIS A 780 31.35 133.44 -11.08
CA HIS A 780 32.66 134.13 -11.04
C HIS A 780 32.56 135.57 -11.58
N GLN A 781 31.89 135.78 -12.71
CA GLN A 781 31.74 137.12 -13.30
C GLN A 781 30.88 138.08 -12.47
N PHE A 782 29.89 137.60 -11.72
CA PHE A 782 29.14 138.44 -10.78
C PHE A 782 29.89 138.68 -9.47
N ARG A 783 30.69 137.70 -9.00
CA ARG A 783 31.46 137.82 -7.75
C ARG A 783 32.47 138.96 -7.85
N THR A 784 33.14 139.14 -8.99
CA THR A 784 34.13 140.22 -9.19
C THR A 784 33.57 141.62 -8.92
N PRO A 785 32.50 142.11 -9.60
CA PRO A 785 31.91 143.41 -9.32
C PRO A 785 31.26 143.47 -7.93
N LEU A 786 30.63 142.40 -7.43
CA LEU A 786 30.07 142.39 -6.07
C LEU A 786 31.14 142.54 -4.99
N THR A 787 32.30 141.91 -5.17
CA THR A 787 33.44 142.03 -4.25
C THR A 787 34.02 143.44 -4.31
N ALA A 788 34.09 144.06 -5.49
CA ALA A 788 34.49 145.46 -5.66
C ALA A 788 33.48 146.44 -5.02
N ILE A 789 32.18 146.15 -5.09
CA ILE A 789 31.14 146.95 -4.41
C ILE A 789 31.23 146.75 -2.88
N GLN A 790 31.46 145.53 -2.40
CA GLN A 790 31.65 145.27 -0.97
C GLN A 790 32.91 145.91 -0.40
N SER A 791 34.05 145.84 -1.10
CA SER A 791 35.28 146.52 -0.66
C SER A 791 35.11 148.04 -0.66
N SER A 792 34.41 148.60 -1.65
CA SER A 792 34.05 150.02 -1.66
C SER A 792 33.15 150.40 -0.48
N LYS A 793 32.23 149.52 -0.08
CA LYS A 793 31.39 149.70 1.12
C LYS A 793 32.19 149.62 2.42
N GLU A 794 33.18 148.74 2.52
CA GLU A 794 34.07 148.66 3.69
C GLU A 794 34.98 149.89 3.81
N LEU A 795 35.44 150.46 2.68
CA LEU A 795 36.15 151.74 2.63
C LEU A 795 35.27 152.96 3.00
N LEU A 796 33.94 152.82 2.86
CA LEU A 796 32.96 153.85 3.22
C LEU A 796 32.47 153.75 4.67
N LYS A 797 32.87 152.73 5.42
CA LYS A 797 32.70 152.64 6.87
C LYS A 797 33.93 153.17 7.57
#